data_AF-A0A7S0RZH0-F1
#
_entry.id   AF-A0A7S0RZH0-F1
#
_cell.length_a   1.000
_cell.length_b   1.000
_cell.length_c   1.000
_cell.angle_alpha   90.00
_cell.angle_beta   90.00
_cell.angle_gamma   90.00
#
_symmetry.space_group_name_H-M   'P 1'
#
loop_
_entity.id
_entity.type
_entity.pdbx_description
1 polymer ?
#
loop_
_entity_poly.entity_id
_entity_poly.type
_entity_poly.pdbx_seq_one_letter_code
_entity_poly.pdbx_strand_id
1 'polypeptide(L)'
;DFDLQRPSTRQREHGRTALTVLQPHPEVVLAAQQAADDLQEAAAQVAAAGGSVDMDALKARLQMEADAASPSGGLGAKAVPLKVVLGPQRTRQVISFEDRIITSDDPSRPTLTIFEHVDGSRVCEGMFPSYQLPNGRKAYMYYNGGVMLDEMSVDAVVPPPRPSTVPQALQQTMPLADVLNLIAKPPGSAPPFIPYKPVPYLVPLPPCHTLPVKRPDLREASAFGDLREDNLQLVIQAKRIVKTQTNTRVEAIEVAVVEEREPWTLPMSIFKPRAKESDARAFHDTDPAMEKMFERDWARACGKEKFTSMMARENKACKDAKDDKAALKDVHDVLLEYYNLWFSAFMYFAAFGSNDPYHMPLNAYTAFLDECQIADSESQFIKRSDCDTIFIVCNFQPDKKSAEAAVNVENAMMRYEFLESLVRSGIAKYGKGQATDDVATAVRLLLEQNLAANLPPAARHRANDFRNERLYTEEVDLVLKRHQVVLKALYSRYRLKPSGGGLRTKSVKLEGWLQLMQDTALIDGQFTIQDATLAFLWSRMAVMDEIKDYGRYTSLTFIDFLEALGRVADMKSLPLDSDLDAAGYQNILEWALEKERMEGNPDKPGAGGGGGGVGEDGEAVPLTHAELFRPRDSAGFDAPKSRPLYVKLELLLDLVFRRLYYDPTNPDMAFNYDGLLKLIKKIDKDLGP
;
A
#
# COMPACT_ATOMS: atom_id res chain seq x y z
N ASP A 1 -29.21 48.60 11.25
CA ASP A 1 -29.20 47.25 10.67
C ASP A 1 -29.97 47.24 9.36
N PHE A 2 -29.30 46.86 8.26
CA PHE A 2 -29.97 46.59 6.97
C PHE A 2 -30.23 45.09 6.92
N ASP A 3 -31.49 44.65 6.96
CA ASP A 3 -31.82 43.25 6.72
C ASP A 3 -31.64 42.92 5.22
N LEU A 4 -30.58 42.17 4.91
CA LEU A 4 -30.23 41.75 3.56
C LEU A 4 -31.01 40.48 3.22
N GLN A 5 -32.29 40.61 2.87
CA GLN A 5 -33.01 39.49 2.24
C GLN A 5 -32.48 39.28 0.82
N ARG A 6 -31.53 38.34 0.69
CA ARG A 6 -31.05 37.87 -0.61
C ARG A 6 -32.08 36.90 -1.21
N PRO A 7 -32.63 37.16 -2.41
CA PRO A 7 -33.46 36.17 -3.09
C PRO A 7 -32.63 34.93 -3.41
N SER A 8 -33.28 33.76 -3.32
CA SER A 8 -32.68 32.45 -3.64
C SER A 8 -32.29 32.36 -5.12
N THR A 9 -31.39 31.43 -5.45
CA THR A 9 -30.85 31.25 -6.83
C THR A 9 -31.96 31.00 -7.86
N ARG A 10 -33.06 30.36 -7.47
CA ARG A 10 -34.22 30.08 -8.34
C ARG A 10 -35.03 31.34 -8.64
N GLN A 11 -35.09 32.27 -7.69
CA GLN A 11 -35.75 33.58 -7.81
C GLN A 11 -34.93 34.60 -8.62
N ARG A 12 -33.69 34.27 -8.98
CA ARG A 12 -32.80 35.11 -9.81
C ARG A 12 -32.78 34.70 -11.29
N GLU A 13 -33.72 33.85 -11.72
CA GLU A 13 -33.82 33.30 -13.09
C GLU A 13 -32.45 32.92 -13.70
N HIS A 14 -31.65 32.16 -12.95
CA HIS A 14 -30.31 31.72 -13.37
C HIS A 14 -29.32 32.86 -13.73
N GLY A 15 -29.45 34.02 -13.11
CA GLY A 15 -28.43 35.07 -13.12
C GLY A 15 -28.58 36.15 -14.20
N ARG A 16 -29.77 36.33 -14.77
CA ARG A 16 -30.03 37.32 -15.84
C ARG A 16 -30.55 38.68 -15.38
N THR A 17 -30.58 38.97 -14.08
CA THR A 17 -30.98 40.30 -13.57
C THR A 17 -29.84 40.97 -12.79
N ALA A 18 -29.70 42.30 -12.94
CA ALA A 18 -28.60 43.09 -12.37
C ALA A 18 -28.55 43.07 -10.83
N LEU A 19 -27.33 43.22 -10.29
CA LEU A 19 -27.03 43.28 -8.86
C LEU A 19 -27.69 44.50 -8.19
N THR A 20 -28.58 44.22 -7.23
CA THR A 20 -28.99 45.06 -6.08
C THR A 20 -28.97 46.58 -6.31
N VAL A 21 -30.12 47.16 -6.67
CA VAL A 21 -30.42 48.55 -6.29
C VAL A 21 -30.61 48.52 -4.78
N LEU A 22 -29.80 49.29 -4.03
CA LEU A 22 -29.97 49.44 -2.59
C LEU A 22 -31.32 50.11 -2.34
N GLN A 23 -32.32 49.35 -1.91
CA GLN A 23 -33.53 49.93 -1.35
C GLN A 23 -33.39 50.07 0.17
N PRO A 24 -33.81 51.20 0.75
CA PRO A 24 -33.82 51.38 2.20
C PRO A 24 -34.76 50.39 2.89
N HIS A 25 -34.46 50.07 4.15
CA HIS A 25 -35.17 49.10 4.98
C HIS A 25 -36.69 49.42 5.03
N PRO A 26 -37.60 48.43 5.05
CA PRO A 26 -39.04 48.67 5.07
C PRO A 26 -39.49 49.60 6.20
N GLU A 27 -38.85 49.54 7.37
CA GLU A 27 -39.14 50.46 8.49
C GLU A 27 -38.57 51.88 8.28
N VAL A 28 -37.50 52.04 7.50
CA VAL A 28 -36.98 53.36 7.10
C VAL A 28 -37.85 53.96 5.99
N VAL A 29 -38.40 53.12 5.11
CA VAL A 29 -39.40 53.51 4.11
C VAL A 29 -40.73 53.85 4.80
N LEU A 30 -41.14 53.09 5.81
CA LEU A 30 -42.34 53.35 6.62
C LEU A 30 -42.18 54.59 7.50
N ALA A 31 -41.01 54.81 8.10
CA ALA A 31 -40.71 56.02 8.87
C ALA A 31 -40.54 57.25 7.98
N ALA A 32 -39.99 57.11 6.78
CA ALA A 32 -39.93 58.18 5.78
C ALA A 32 -41.31 58.47 5.16
N GLN A 33 -42.17 57.46 5.01
CA GLN A 33 -43.56 57.63 4.57
C GLN A 33 -44.44 58.22 5.67
N GLN A 34 -44.29 57.80 6.93
CA GLN A 34 -44.96 58.45 8.07
C GLN A 34 -44.48 59.89 8.26
N ALA A 35 -43.16 60.15 8.15
CA ALA A 35 -42.63 61.51 8.20
C ALA A 35 -43.08 62.36 7.01
N ALA A 36 -43.26 61.77 5.81
CA ALA A 36 -43.80 62.47 4.64
C ALA A 36 -45.31 62.72 4.77
N ASP A 37 -46.07 61.76 5.30
CA ASP A 37 -47.50 61.88 5.56
C ASP A 37 -47.78 62.93 6.66
N ASP A 38 -46.97 62.97 7.72
CA ASP A 38 -47.01 63.99 8.78
C ASP A 38 -46.63 65.39 8.24
N LEU A 39 -45.66 65.46 7.31
CA LEU A 39 -45.29 66.72 6.62
C LEU A 39 -46.41 67.21 5.70
N GLN A 40 -47.13 66.27 5.07
CA GLN A 40 -48.21 66.54 4.13
C GLN A 40 -49.51 66.93 4.87
N GLU A 41 -49.77 66.38 6.06
CA GLU A 41 -50.81 66.84 6.99
C GLU A 41 -50.50 68.23 7.58
N ALA A 42 -49.25 68.49 7.98
CA ALA A 42 -48.83 69.80 8.49
C ALA A 42 -48.88 70.89 7.40
N ALA A 43 -48.46 70.57 6.17
CA ALA A 43 -48.56 71.47 5.02
C ALA A 43 -50.03 71.72 4.60
N ALA A 44 -50.90 70.71 4.67
CA ALA A 44 -52.33 70.86 4.41
C ALA A 44 -53.04 71.73 5.47
N GLN A 45 -52.63 71.65 6.74
CA GLN A 45 -53.17 72.50 7.81
C GLN A 45 -52.73 73.97 7.70
N VAL A 46 -51.49 74.24 7.27
CA VAL A 46 -51.00 75.61 7.04
C VAL A 46 -51.56 76.22 5.75
N ALA A 47 -51.78 75.42 4.71
CA ALA A 47 -52.46 75.84 3.48
C ALA A 47 -53.96 76.12 3.72
N ALA A 48 -54.64 75.36 4.59
CA ALA A 48 -56.02 75.63 4.99
C ALA A 48 -56.17 76.89 5.87
N ALA A 49 -55.09 77.30 6.56
CA ALA A 49 -55.03 78.51 7.39
C ALA A 49 -54.51 79.76 6.65
N GLY A 50 -54.18 79.65 5.36
CA GLY A 50 -53.83 80.78 4.49
C GLY A 50 -52.46 81.44 4.74
N GLY A 51 -51.51 80.75 5.38
CA GLY A 51 -50.17 81.28 5.69
C GLY A 51 -49.05 80.81 4.77
N SER A 52 -48.04 81.66 4.52
CA SER A 52 -46.80 81.28 3.82
C SER A 52 -45.79 80.61 4.76
N VAL A 53 -45.22 79.47 4.36
CA VAL A 53 -44.26 78.71 5.16
C VAL A 53 -42.83 79.23 4.96
N ASP A 54 -42.13 79.54 6.06
CA ASP A 54 -40.69 79.84 6.05
C ASP A 54 -39.88 78.53 5.93
N MET A 55 -39.34 78.30 4.74
CA MET A 55 -38.62 77.08 4.39
C MET A 55 -37.25 76.95 5.05
N ASP A 56 -36.65 78.06 5.52
CA ASP A 56 -35.33 78.03 6.15
C ASP A 56 -35.43 77.66 7.64
N ALA A 57 -36.51 78.07 8.32
CA ALA A 57 -36.81 77.64 9.69
C ALA A 57 -37.19 76.15 9.77
N LEU A 58 -37.85 75.62 8.74
CA LEU A 58 -38.21 74.20 8.64
C LEU A 58 -36.97 73.31 8.38
N LYS A 59 -36.07 73.75 7.50
CA LYS A 59 -34.77 73.10 7.27
C LYS A 59 -33.89 73.08 8.53
N ALA A 60 -33.89 74.15 9.31
CA ALA A 60 -33.11 74.22 10.55
C ALA A 60 -33.61 73.25 11.64
N ARG A 61 -34.93 73.01 11.73
CA ARG A 61 -35.50 72.00 12.65
C ARG A 61 -35.20 70.56 12.20
N LEU A 62 -35.31 70.27 10.91
CA LEU A 62 -34.97 68.97 10.34
C LEU A 62 -33.48 68.63 10.49
N GLN A 63 -32.60 69.63 10.40
CA GLN A 63 -31.17 69.46 10.63
C GLN A 63 -30.86 69.16 12.12
N MET A 64 -31.53 69.83 13.06
CA MET A 64 -31.36 69.60 14.50
C MET A 64 -31.88 68.23 14.97
N GLU A 65 -32.97 67.72 14.39
CA GLU A 65 -33.49 66.38 14.71
C GLU A 65 -32.69 65.26 14.01
N ALA A 66 -32.14 65.50 12.82
CA ALA A 66 -31.22 64.57 12.14
C ALA A 66 -29.85 64.45 12.86
N ASP A 67 -29.35 65.54 13.47
CA ASP A 67 -28.11 65.55 14.23
C ASP A 67 -28.26 64.90 15.63
N ALA A 68 -29.49 64.75 16.16
CA ALA A 68 -29.76 64.09 17.44
C ALA A 68 -29.93 62.55 17.34
N ALA A 69 -30.14 62.00 16.13
CA ALA A 69 -30.39 60.57 15.90
C ALA A 69 -29.18 59.77 15.36
N SER A 70 -28.00 60.38 15.27
CA SER A 70 -26.80 59.72 14.70
C SER A 70 -25.68 59.55 15.75
N PRO A 71 -25.37 58.32 16.21
CA PRO A 71 -24.14 58.07 16.93
C PRO A 71 -22.99 57.87 15.92
N SER A 72 -21.95 58.68 16.12
CA SER A 72 -20.60 58.65 15.53
C SER A 72 -20.35 59.59 14.34
N GLY A 73 -19.35 60.45 14.56
CA GLY A 73 -19.04 61.64 13.78
C GLY A 73 -18.58 61.39 12.34
N GLY A 74 -18.80 62.41 11.52
CA GLY A 74 -18.65 62.45 10.08
C GLY A 74 -17.33 61.93 9.52
N LEU A 75 -17.45 60.94 8.64
CA LEU A 75 -16.56 60.74 7.50
C LEU A 75 -17.41 60.94 6.24
N GLY A 76 -17.23 62.07 5.56
CA GLY A 76 -17.79 62.29 4.24
C GLY A 76 -17.31 61.20 3.29
N ALA A 77 -18.25 60.46 2.69
CA ALA A 77 -17.96 59.40 1.75
C ALA A 77 -17.26 59.98 0.51
N LYS A 78 -15.94 59.80 0.38
CA LYS A 78 -15.22 60.08 -0.86
C LYS A 78 -15.35 58.88 -1.80
N ALA A 79 -16.10 59.05 -2.90
CA ALA A 79 -16.23 58.06 -3.96
C ALA A 79 -14.93 57.92 -4.80
N VAL A 80 -14.67 56.73 -5.36
CA VAL A 80 -13.37 56.31 -5.94
C VAL A 80 -13.52 56.00 -7.44
N PRO A 81 -12.55 56.34 -8.32
CA PRO A 81 -12.59 56.04 -9.76
C PRO A 81 -12.59 54.53 -10.08
N LEU A 82 -13.25 54.16 -11.18
CA LEU A 82 -13.44 52.76 -11.61
C LEU A 82 -12.16 52.20 -12.25
N LYS A 83 -11.56 51.17 -11.62
CA LYS A 83 -10.37 50.48 -12.12
C LYS A 83 -10.64 49.00 -12.31
N VAL A 84 -10.19 48.43 -13.43
CA VAL A 84 -10.37 47.00 -13.76
C VAL A 84 -9.01 46.31 -13.79
N VAL A 85 -8.93 45.13 -13.16
CA VAL A 85 -7.70 44.33 -13.06
C VAL A 85 -7.81 43.13 -13.99
N LEU A 86 -6.83 42.95 -14.88
CA LEU A 86 -6.83 41.87 -15.87
C LEU A 86 -5.85 40.76 -15.50
N GLY A 87 -6.37 39.55 -15.27
CA GLY A 87 -5.63 38.27 -15.27
C GLY A 87 -4.57 38.03 -14.16
N PRO A 88 -4.32 36.77 -13.75
CA PRO A 88 -3.41 36.46 -12.64
C PRO A 88 -1.97 36.09 -13.06
N GLN A 89 -1.66 36.01 -14.36
CA GLN A 89 -0.47 35.29 -14.83
C GLN A 89 0.71 36.15 -15.31
N ARG A 90 0.79 37.42 -14.88
CA ARG A 90 2.00 38.27 -14.77
C ARG A 90 1.65 39.57 -14.02
N THR A 91 2.64 40.43 -13.73
CA THR A 91 2.54 41.67 -12.94
C THR A 91 1.20 42.40 -13.17
N ARG A 92 0.44 42.62 -12.08
CA ARG A 92 -0.94 43.11 -12.07
C ARG A 92 -1.09 44.39 -12.91
N GLN A 93 -1.55 44.28 -14.15
CA GLN A 93 -1.90 45.43 -14.97
C GLN A 93 -3.31 45.89 -14.56
N VAL A 94 -3.38 47.09 -13.99
CA VAL A 94 -4.63 47.77 -13.65
C VAL A 94 -4.88 48.80 -14.75
N ILE A 95 -6.02 48.70 -15.42
CA ILE A 95 -6.46 49.70 -16.40
C ILE A 95 -7.45 50.63 -15.70
N SER A 96 -7.18 51.94 -15.75
CA SER A 96 -8.09 52.99 -15.30
C SER A 96 -8.79 53.58 -16.52
N PHE A 97 -10.11 53.76 -16.43
CA PHE A 97 -10.93 54.24 -17.56
C PHE A 97 -11.45 55.68 -17.37
N GLU A 98 -11.13 56.34 -16.24
CA GLU A 98 -11.33 57.78 -15.98
C GLU A 98 -10.63 58.18 -14.67
N ASP A 99 -10.02 59.37 -14.61
CA ASP A 99 -9.30 59.87 -13.40
C ASP A 99 -10.03 60.99 -12.64
N ARG A 100 -11.21 61.44 -13.10
CA ARG A 100 -12.02 62.49 -12.44
C ARG A 100 -13.31 61.93 -11.84
N ILE A 101 -13.63 62.33 -10.61
CA ILE A 101 -14.83 61.91 -9.88
C ILE A 101 -15.95 62.91 -10.13
N ILE A 102 -17.10 62.46 -10.66
CA ILE A 102 -18.28 63.30 -10.94
C ILE A 102 -19.49 62.73 -10.18
N THR A 103 -20.18 63.57 -9.42
CA THR A 103 -21.20 63.18 -8.41
C THR A 103 -22.66 63.43 -8.83
N SER A 104 -22.97 63.64 -10.11
CA SER A 104 -24.35 63.86 -10.60
C SER A 104 -24.92 62.65 -11.37
N ASP A 105 -26.15 62.24 -11.04
CA ASP A 105 -26.92 61.17 -11.69
C ASP A 105 -27.58 61.64 -13.01
N ASP A 106 -26.77 61.99 -14.01
CA ASP A 106 -27.27 62.34 -15.35
C ASP A 106 -27.45 61.07 -16.22
N PRO A 107 -28.65 60.77 -16.75
CA PRO A 107 -28.91 59.59 -17.56
C PRO A 107 -28.24 59.59 -18.95
N SER A 108 -27.66 60.71 -19.43
CA SER A 108 -26.86 60.72 -20.67
C SER A 108 -25.40 60.26 -20.48
N ARG A 109 -25.05 59.68 -19.32
CA ARG A 109 -23.68 59.32 -18.97
C ARG A 109 -23.19 58.08 -19.72
N PRO A 110 -21.95 58.09 -20.24
CA PRO A 110 -21.35 56.89 -20.78
C PRO A 110 -21.18 55.81 -19.70
N THR A 111 -21.79 54.64 -19.91
CA THR A 111 -21.68 53.48 -19.02
C THR A 111 -20.70 52.45 -19.57
N LEU A 112 -19.74 52.02 -18.74
CA LEU A 112 -18.83 50.95 -19.12
C LEU A 112 -19.62 49.64 -19.25
N THR A 113 -19.63 49.09 -20.45
CA THR A 113 -20.30 47.84 -20.80
C THR A 113 -19.24 46.79 -21.09
N ILE A 114 -19.40 45.61 -20.49
CA ILE A 114 -18.49 44.47 -20.65
C ILE A 114 -19.28 43.32 -21.24
N PHE A 115 -18.73 42.66 -22.25
CA PHE A 115 -19.30 41.43 -22.80
C PHE A 115 -18.21 40.46 -23.21
N GLU A 116 -18.44 39.16 -23.02
CA GLU A 116 -17.49 38.10 -23.39
C GLU A 116 -17.41 37.93 -24.91
N HIS A 117 -16.21 37.68 -25.42
CA HIS A 117 -15.99 37.26 -26.80
C HIS A 117 -16.54 35.85 -27.01
N VAL A 118 -17.27 35.66 -28.10
CA VAL A 118 -17.76 34.35 -28.53
C VAL A 118 -16.84 33.82 -29.63
N ASP A 119 -16.22 32.68 -29.40
CA ASP A 119 -15.26 32.07 -30.31
C ASP A 119 -15.85 31.89 -31.72
N GLY A 120 -15.17 32.44 -32.73
CA GLY A 120 -15.60 32.46 -34.13
C GLY A 120 -16.33 33.74 -34.55
N SER A 121 -16.67 34.64 -33.61
CA SER A 121 -17.26 35.94 -33.95
C SER A 121 -16.18 36.94 -34.40
N ARG A 122 -16.31 37.43 -35.64
CA ARG A 122 -15.44 38.49 -36.19
C ARG A 122 -16.03 39.90 -36.08
N VAL A 123 -17.25 40.01 -35.53
CA VAL A 123 -18.01 41.27 -35.56
C VAL A 123 -17.31 42.39 -34.79
N CYS A 124 -16.62 42.09 -33.69
CA CYS A 124 -15.93 43.10 -32.87
C CYS A 124 -14.40 43.15 -33.13
N GLU A 125 -13.91 42.37 -34.10
CA GLU A 125 -12.48 42.24 -34.41
C GLU A 125 -11.99 43.53 -35.07
N GLY A 126 -11.05 44.23 -34.42
CA GLY A 126 -10.52 45.52 -34.87
C GLY A 126 -11.35 46.76 -34.47
N MET A 127 -12.51 46.58 -33.84
CA MET A 127 -13.33 47.71 -33.33
C MET A 127 -13.09 48.02 -31.85
N PHE A 128 -12.83 47.01 -31.01
CA PHE A 128 -12.51 47.19 -29.60
C PHE A 128 -11.32 46.30 -29.20
N PRO A 129 -10.46 46.73 -28.25
CA PRO A 129 -9.42 45.86 -27.70
C PRO A 129 -10.03 44.65 -26.96
N SER A 130 -9.46 43.46 -27.14
CA SER A 130 -9.89 42.26 -26.42
C SER A 130 -9.00 42.01 -25.20
N TYR A 131 -9.61 41.80 -24.04
CA TYR A 131 -8.90 41.54 -22.79
C TYR A 131 -9.13 40.11 -22.32
N GLN A 132 -8.07 39.44 -21.86
CA GLN A 132 -8.19 38.10 -21.30
C GLN A 132 -8.54 38.18 -19.82
N LEU A 133 -9.68 37.60 -19.46
CA LEU A 133 -10.18 37.52 -18.09
C LEU A 133 -9.42 36.43 -17.30
N PRO A 134 -9.47 36.44 -15.95
CA PRO A 134 -8.78 35.46 -15.13
C PRO A 134 -9.19 34.01 -15.36
N ASN A 135 -10.38 33.78 -15.92
CA ASN A 135 -10.88 32.46 -16.32
C ASN A 135 -10.36 32.00 -17.69
N GLY A 136 -9.44 32.76 -18.31
CA GLY A 136 -8.83 32.46 -19.61
C GLY A 136 -9.66 32.90 -20.83
N ARG A 137 -10.91 33.33 -20.63
CA ARG A 137 -11.81 33.79 -21.71
C ARG A 137 -11.52 35.23 -22.10
N LYS A 138 -11.79 35.59 -23.37
CA LYS A 138 -11.64 36.97 -23.86
C LYS A 138 -12.92 37.77 -23.66
N ALA A 139 -12.82 39.06 -23.37
CA ALA A 139 -13.95 39.98 -23.26
C ALA A 139 -13.60 41.35 -23.85
N TYR A 140 -14.61 42.08 -24.29
CA TYR A 140 -14.50 43.46 -24.76
C TYR A 140 -15.12 44.41 -23.73
N MET A 141 -14.50 45.57 -23.55
CA MET A 141 -14.98 46.63 -22.65
C MET A 141 -15.07 47.94 -23.42
N TYR A 142 -16.19 48.66 -23.31
CA TYR A 142 -16.36 49.97 -23.98
C TYR A 142 -17.37 50.85 -23.24
N TYR A 143 -17.28 52.16 -23.42
CA TYR A 143 -18.28 53.10 -22.91
C TYR A 143 -19.43 53.29 -23.90
N ASN A 144 -20.66 53.14 -23.42
CA ASN A 144 -21.85 53.35 -24.25
C ASN A 144 -22.07 54.86 -24.44
N GLY A 145 -21.65 55.40 -25.58
CA GLY A 145 -21.66 56.86 -25.83
C GLY A 145 -20.77 57.33 -27.00
N GLY A 146 -20.03 56.43 -27.65
CA GLY A 146 -19.34 56.71 -28.92
C GLY A 146 -17.92 57.28 -28.80
N VAL A 147 -17.34 57.38 -27.60
CA VAL A 147 -15.95 57.83 -27.40
C VAL A 147 -15.14 56.72 -26.73
N MET A 148 -14.05 56.30 -27.39
CA MET A 148 -13.07 55.37 -26.84
C MET A 148 -12.05 56.19 -26.04
N LEU A 149 -11.85 55.87 -24.77
CA LEU A 149 -10.86 56.54 -23.90
C LEU A 149 -9.61 55.68 -23.79
N ASP A 150 -8.43 56.33 -23.81
CA ASP A 150 -7.12 55.68 -23.81
C ASP A 150 -6.77 55.03 -22.46
N GLU A 151 -6.10 53.87 -22.52
CA GLU A 151 -5.69 53.08 -21.35
C GLU A 151 -4.49 53.73 -20.61
N MET A 152 -4.56 53.85 -19.28
CA MET A 152 -3.40 54.22 -18.45
C MET A 152 -2.96 53.07 -17.53
N SER A 153 -1.68 52.67 -17.64
CA SER A 153 -1.04 51.63 -16.83
C SER A 153 -0.58 52.16 -15.47
N VAL A 154 -0.87 51.44 -14.38
CA VAL A 154 -0.38 51.75 -13.03
C VAL A 154 0.68 50.72 -12.60
N ASP A 155 1.86 51.18 -12.19
CA ASP A 155 2.96 50.30 -11.76
C ASP A 155 2.74 49.67 -10.37
N ALA A 156 3.26 48.46 -10.19
CA ALA A 156 3.09 47.67 -8.96
C ALA A 156 3.98 48.15 -7.80
N VAL A 157 3.40 48.32 -6.61
CA VAL A 157 4.15 48.61 -5.37
C VAL A 157 4.89 47.35 -4.90
N VAL A 158 6.21 47.44 -4.75
CA VAL A 158 7.08 46.34 -4.29
C VAL A 158 6.86 46.09 -2.80
N PRO A 159 6.56 44.84 -2.36
CA PRO A 159 6.43 44.53 -0.94
C PRO A 159 7.81 44.55 -0.23
N PRO A 160 7.85 44.84 1.08
CA PRO A 160 9.10 44.85 1.82
C PRO A 160 9.75 43.45 1.87
N PRO A 161 11.09 43.37 1.94
CA PRO A 161 11.82 42.10 1.92
C PRO A 161 11.58 41.26 3.18
N ARG A 162 11.62 39.93 3.04
CA ARG A 162 11.49 39.00 4.18
C ARG A 162 12.70 39.10 5.12
N PRO A 163 12.48 39.06 6.45
CA PRO A 163 13.57 39.03 7.42
C PRO A 163 14.38 37.73 7.26
N SER A 164 15.70 37.86 7.21
CA SER A 164 16.63 36.75 6.94
C SER A 164 17.32 36.21 8.18
N THR A 165 17.05 36.81 9.35
CA THR A 165 17.64 36.40 10.63
C THR A 165 16.57 36.36 11.73
N VAL A 166 16.72 35.46 12.69
CA VAL A 166 15.78 35.28 13.80
C VAL A 166 15.57 36.58 14.60
N PRO A 167 16.58 37.42 14.89
CA PRO A 167 16.35 38.72 15.54
C PRO A 167 15.51 39.70 14.72
N GLN A 168 15.53 39.62 13.39
CA GLN A 168 14.69 40.45 12.50
C GLN A 168 13.24 39.93 12.41
N ALA A 169 13.02 38.65 12.77
CA ALA A 169 11.69 38.06 12.87
C ALA A 169 11.07 38.20 14.27
N LEU A 170 11.88 38.51 15.29
CA LEU A 170 11.44 38.64 16.68
C LEU A 170 11.02 40.08 17.00
N GLN A 171 9.78 40.23 17.44
CA GLN A 171 9.27 41.50 17.94
C GLN A 171 9.89 41.76 19.33
N GLN A 172 10.88 42.66 19.41
CA GLN A 172 11.66 42.89 20.63
C GLN A 172 10.86 43.55 21.78
N THR A 173 9.72 44.15 21.48
CA THR A 173 8.80 44.72 22.46
C THR A 173 7.36 44.39 22.09
N MET A 174 6.53 44.14 23.10
CA MET A 174 5.08 44.06 22.89
C MET A 174 4.61 45.39 22.29
N PRO A 175 3.76 45.37 21.25
CA PRO A 175 3.19 46.60 20.71
C PRO A 175 2.45 47.37 21.82
N LEU A 176 2.58 48.70 21.81
CA LEU A 176 1.90 49.58 22.77
C LEU A 176 0.40 49.24 22.82
N ALA A 177 -0.22 49.33 24.01
CA ALA A 177 -1.60 48.87 24.24
C ALA A 177 -2.61 49.47 23.24
N ASP A 178 -2.35 50.68 22.74
CA ASP A 178 -3.18 51.35 21.75
C ASP A 178 -3.16 50.65 20.38
N VAL A 179 -2.03 50.04 20.02
CA VAL A 179 -1.85 49.25 18.79
C VAL A 179 -2.54 47.90 18.92
N LEU A 180 -2.45 47.26 20.10
CA LEU A 180 -3.18 46.03 20.39
C LEU A 180 -4.70 46.25 20.37
N ASN A 181 -5.19 47.37 20.90
CA ASN A 181 -6.60 47.78 20.79
C ASN A 181 -7.03 48.08 19.35
N LEU A 182 -6.11 48.47 18.47
CA LEU A 182 -6.39 48.67 17.05
C LEU A 182 -6.50 47.33 16.30
N ILE A 183 -5.65 46.36 16.65
CA ILE A 183 -5.59 45.03 16.03
C ILE A 183 -6.72 44.11 16.54
N ALA A 184 -7.12 44.27 17.81
CA ALA A 184 -8.19 43.48 18.43
C ALA A 184 -9.60 43.88 17.98
N LYS A 185 -9.75 45.02 17.29
CA LYS A 185 -11.04 45.44 16.73
C LYS A 185 -11.39 44.62 15.49
N PRO A 186 -12.66 44.23 15.30
CA PRO A 186 -13.07 43.43 14.15
C PRO A 186 -12.76 44.17 12.84
N PRO A 187 -12.35 43.44 11.79
CA PRO A 187 -11.88 44.04 10.54
C PRO A 187 -12.94 44.96 9.95
N GLY A 188 -12.62 46.27 9.88
CA GLY A 188 -13.50 47.34 9.37
C GLY A 188 -13.65 48.58 10.26
N SER A 189 -13.03 48.64 11.44
CA SER A 189 -13.27 49.71 12.43
C SER A 189 -12.07 50.59 12.81
N ALA A 190 -10.98 50.57 12.03
CA ALA A 190 -9.87 51.51 12.16
C ALA A 190 -9.37 52.03 10.79
N PRO A 191 -9.13 53.36 10.61
CA PRO A 191 -8.57 53.93 9.39
C PRO A 191 -7.07 53.63 9.20
N PRO A 192 -6.51 53.61 7.98
CA PRO A 192 -7.11 53.94 6.68
C PRO A 192 -7.51 52.69 5.86
N PHE A 193 -8.62 52.81 5.14
CA PHE A 193 -9.42 51.70 4.63
C PHE A 193 -8.94 51.12 3.28
N ILE A 194 -8.94 49.79 3.17
CA ILE A 194 -8.96 49.00 1.92
C ILE A 194 -10.22 48.12 1.99
N PRO A 195 -11.26 48.31 1.14
CA PRO A 195 -12.39 47.39 1.09
C PRO A 195 -12.05 46.20 0.20
N TYR A 196 -11.61 45.09 0.79
CA TYR A 196 -11.75 43.80 0.13
C TYR A 196 -12.05 42.72 1.18
N LYS A 197 -13.33 42.39 1.34
CA LYS A 197 -13.72 41.05 1.78
C LYS A 197 -14.08 40.27 0.51
N PRO A 198 -13.27 39.31 0.06
CA PRO A 198 -13.80 38.30 -0.83
C PRO A 198 -14.90 37.60 -0.04
N VAL A 199 -16.15 37.67 -0.49
CA VAL A 199 -17.16 36.73 -0.01
C VAL A 199 -16.68 35.38 -0.52
N PRO A 200 -16.21 34.46 0.34
CA PRO A 200 -15.84 33.14 -0.13
C PRO A 200 -17.09 32.55 -0.77
N TYR A 201 -16.95 31.93 -1.95
CA TYR A 201 -18.01 31.04 -2.44
C TYR A 201 -18.34 30.09 -1.29
N LEU A 202 -19.60 30.07 -0.86
CA LEU A 202 -20.04 29.08 0.13
C LEU A 202 -19.71 27.73 -0.49
N VAL A 203 -18.83 26.99 0.18
CA VAL A 203 -18.40 25.67 -0.25
C VAL A 203 -19.68 24.82 -0.38
N PRO A 204 -19.90 24.10 -1.50
CA PRO A 204 -21.06 23.23 -1.62
C PRO A 204 -21.14 22.30 -0.41
N LEU A 205 -22.35 22.07 0.09
CA LEU A 205 -22.55 21.17 1.22
C LEU A 205 -21.92 19.82 0.88
N PRO A 206 -21.10 19.24 1.77
CA PRO A 206 -20.38 18.02 1.47
C PRO A 206 -21.37 16.87 1.17
N PRO A 207 -20.99 15.91 0.32
CA PRO A 207 -21.87 14.83 -0.08
C PRO A 207 -22.17 13.85 1.07
N CYS A 208 -21.51 13.97 2.21
CA CYS A 208 -21.76 13.22 3.42
C CYS A 208 -21.47 14.07 4.66
N HIS A 209 -22.04 13.68 5.80
CA HIS A 209 -21.70 14.28 7.09
C HIS A 209 -20.32 13.84 7.55
N THR A 210 -19.50 14.77 8.02
CA THR A 210 -18.18 14.49 8.58
C THR A 210 -18.23 14.12 10.07
N LEU A 211 -19.36 14.33 10.73
CA LEU A 211 -19.60 14.02 12.13
C LEU A 211 -20.86 13.15 12.29
N PRO A 212 -20.96 12.31 13.34
CA PRO A 212 -22.17 11.56 13.63
C PRO A 212 -23.27 12.53 14.06
N VAL A 213 -24.18 12.83 13.15
CA VAL A 213 -25.34 13.69 13.37
C VAL A 213 -26.59 12.86 13.67
N LYS A 214 -27.59 13.44 14.35
CA LYS A 214 -28.85 12.75 14.69
C LYS A 214 -29.59 12.22 13.46
N ARG A 215 -29.46 12.92 12.33
CA ARG A 215 -30.19 12.65 11.08
C ARG A 215 -29.25 12.61 9.85
N PRO A 216 -28.55 11.48 9.63
CA PRO A 216 -27.57 11.37 8.55
C PRO A 216 -28.19 11.34 7.14
N ASP A 217 -29.52 11.15 7.05
CA ASP A 217 -30.33 11.14 5.84
C ASP A 217 -30.55 12.54 5.24
N LEU A 218 -30.52 13.59 6.06
CA LEU A 218 -30.74 14.96 5.61
C LEU A 218 -29.42 15.69 5.35
N ARG A 219 -29.33 16.39 4.21
CA ARG A 219 -28.12 17.15 3.81
C ARG A 219 -28.37 18.64 3.65
N GLU A 220 -29.41 19.16 4.31
CA GLU A 220 -29.69 20.60 4.39
C GLU A 220 -28.79 21.28 5.44
N ALA A 221 -28.54 22.58 5.28
CA ALA A 221 -27.62 23.33 6.15
C ALA A 221 -27.99 23.26 7.65
N SER A 222 -29.28 23.11 7.98
CA SER A 222 -29.80 22.91 9.34
C SER A 222 -29.41 21.56 9.96
N ALA A 223 -29.13 20.54 9.14
CA ALA A 223 -28.74 19.21 9.60
C ALA A 223 -27.25 19.11 9.95
N PHE A 224 -26.43 20.05 9.45
CA PHE A 224 -25.01 20.15 9.79
C PHE A 224 -24.85 20.86 11.14
N GLY A 225 -24.52 20.10 12.19
CA GLY A 225 -24.29 20.62 13.55
C GLY A 225 -25.19 20.00 14.61
N ASP A 226 -26.24 19.25 14.23
CA ASP A 226 -27.08 18.50 15.16
C ASP A 226 -26.44 17.14 15.46
N LEU A 227 -25.39 17.17 16.29
CA LEU A 227 -24.60 16.00 16.66
C LEU A 227 -25.46 14.97 17.42
N ARG A 228 -25.22 13.70 17.13
CA ARG A 228 -25.83 12.60 17.88
C ARG A 228 -25.33 12.67 19.32
N GLU A 229 -26.26 12.61 20.27
CA GLU A 229 -25.92 12.44 21.68
C GLU A 229 -25.36 11.04 21.87
N ASP A 230 -24.04 10.93 21.94
CA ASP A 230 -23.41 9.69 22.36
C ASP A 230 -23.53 9.59 23.89
N ASN A 231 -24.16 8.51 24.36
CA ASN A 231 -24.13 8.12 25.77
C ASN A 231 -22.69 7.74 26.12
N LEU A 232 -21.87 8.74 26.42
CA LEU A 232 -20.49 8.60 26.86
C LEU A 232 -20.46 7.85 28.20
N GLN A 233 -20.31 6.53 28.14
CA GLN A 233 -19.89 5.76 29.29
C GLN A 233 -18.39 6.00 29.49
N LEU A 234 -18.05 6.76 30.53
CA LEU A 234 -16.67 6.93 30.98
C LEU A 234 -16.15 5.61 31.53
N VAL A 235 -15.50 4.82 30.68
CA VAL A 235 -14.69 3.67 31.11
C VAL A 235 -13.27 4.18 31.36
N ILE A 236 -12.86 4.21 32.63
CA ILE A 236 -11.48 4.55 33.00
C ILE A 236 -10.63 3.30 32.81
N GLN A 237 -9.94 3.20 31.68
CA GLN A 237 -8.84 2.25 31.49
C GLN A 237 -7.50 2.95 31.74
N ALA A 238 -6.87 2.62 32.86
CA ALA A 238 -5.53 3.09 33.18
C ALA A 238 -4.48 2.25 32.42
N LYS A 239 -3.99 2.76 31.29
CA LYS A 239 -2.74 2.27 30.68
C LYS A 239 -1.58 3.06 31.29
N ARG A 240 -0.66 2.40 32.00
CA ARG A 240 0.53 3.04 32.57
C ARG A 240 1.42 3.56 31.43
N ILE A 241 1.36 4.86 31.15
CA ILE A 241 2.31 5.52 30.26
C ILE A 241 3.50 5.95 31.12
N VAL A 242 4.63 5.27 30.99
CA VAL A 242 5.89 5.74 31.55
C VAL A 242 6.41 6.85 30.65
N LYS A 243 6.14 8.10 31.02
CA LYS A 243 6.74 9.27 30.39
C LYS A 243 8.12 9.46 30.99
N THR A 244 9.17 9.07 30.26
CA THR A 244 10.54 9.50 30.56
C THR A 244 10.62 10.99 30.26
N GLN A 245 10.67 11.82 31.32
CA GLN A 245 11.00 13.24 31.18
C GLN A 245 12.50 13.36 30.94
N THR A 246 12.90 13.65 29.70
CA THR A 246 14.25 14.11 29.41
C THR A 246 14.28 15.61 29.70
N ASN A 247 14.85 16.00 30.85
CA ASN A 247 15.21 17.39 31.11
C ASN A 247 16.40 17.75 30.23
N THR A 248 16.17 18.50 29.15
CA THR A 248 17.25 19.10 28.38
C THR A 248 17.79 20.30 29.16
N ARG A 249 18.75 20.05 30.05
CA ARG A 249 19.73 21.05 30.45
C ARG A 249 20.67 21.21 29.26
N VAL A 250 20.88 22.44 28.79
CA VAL A 250 21.96 22.72 27.82
C VAL A 250 23.29 22.61 28.58
N GLU A 251 23.68 21.38 28.87
CA GLU A 251 25.07 21.00 29.02
C GLU A 251 25.53 20.54 27.64
N ALA A 252 26.81 20.77 27.34
CA ALA A 252 27.42 20.40 26.07
C ALA A 252 26.94 19.00 25.66
N ILE A 253 26.51 18.85 24.40
CA ILE A 253 26.14 17.57 23.82
C ILE A 253 27.39 16.69 23.89
N GLU A 254 27.56 15.97 25.00
CA GLU A 254 28.24 14.68 24.96
C GLU A 254 27.33 13.83 24.08
N VAL A 255 27.67 13.80 22.79
CA VAL A 255 27.18 12.79 21.87
C VAL A 255 27.44 11.49 22.60
N ALA A 256 26.38 10.80 23.04
CA ALA A 256 26.52 9.46 23.56
C ALA A 256 27.33 8.72 22.51
N VAL A 257 28.54 8.30 22.88
CA VAL A 257 29.45 7.55 22.01
C VAL A 257 28.58 6.47 21.40
N VAL A 258 28.35 6.54 20.08
CA VAL A 258 27.80 5.40 19.35
C VAL A 258 28.76 4.30 19.71
N GLU A 259 28.34 3.36 20.57
CA GLU A 259 29.17 2.21 20.90
C GLU A 259 29.62 1.67 19.55
N GLU A 260 30.93 1.66 19.30
CA GLU A 260 31.52 0.99 18.15
C GLU A 260 31.17 -0.49 18.31
N ARG A 261 29.95 -0.85 17.92
CA ARG A 261 29.52 -2.23 17.88
C ARG A 261 30.25 -2.84 16.72
N GLU A 262 30.97 -3.92 17.00
CA GLU A 262 31.61 -4.71 15.96
C GLU A 262 30.58 -5.00 14.86
N PRO A 263 30.95 -4.86 13.57
CA PRO A 263 30.05 -5.13 12.47
C PRO A 263 29.41 -6.51 12.62
N TRP A 264 28.09 -6.60 12.47
CA TRP A 264 27.39 -7.87 12.56
C TRP A 264 27.93 -8.85 11.53
N THR A 265 28.18 -10.09 11.97
CA THR A 265 28.63 -11.18 11.09
C THR A 265 27.82 -12.44 11.34
N LEU A 266 27.73 -13.31 10.34
CA LEU A 266 27.02 -14.59 10.43
C LEU A 266 27.47 -15.48 11.62
N PRO A 267 28.76 -15.56 12.00
CA PRO A 267 29.20 -16.28 13.19
C PRO A 267 28.65 -15.74 14.52
N MET A 268 28.17 -14.50 14.56
CA MET A 268 27.50 -13.88 15.72
C MET A 268 25.99 -14.12 15.72
N SER A 269 25.42 -14.51 14.57
CA SER A 269 23.99 -14.70 14.39
C SER A 269 23.44 -15.95 15.08
N ILE A 270 22.12 -16.01 15.21
CA ILE A 270 21.38 -17.20 15.64
C ILE A 270 21.62 -18.39 14.69
N PHE A 271 21.99 -18.12 13.43
CA PHE A 271 22.30 -19.13 12.41
C PHE A 271 23.71 -19.72 12.53
N LYS A 272 24.54 -19.27 13.49
CA LYS A 272 25.87 -19.85 13.83
C LYS A 272 25.93 -21.39 13.79
N PRO A 273 24.94 -22.15 14.30
CA PRO A 273 24.99 -23.61 14.30
C PRO A 273 25.13 -24.24 12.90
N ARG A 274 24.67 -23.57 11.82
CA ARG A 274 24.74 -24.10 10.44
C ARG A 274 26.15 -24.44 9.97
N ALA A 275 27.15 -23.65 10.38
CA ALA A 275 28.55 -23.93 10.06
C ALA A 275 29.01 -25.31 10.58
N LYS A 276 28.32 -25.86 11.58
CA LYS A 276 28.57 -27.20 12.12
C LYS A 276 27.54 -28.23 11.67
N GLU A 277 26.26 -27.87 11.62
CA GLU A 277 25.16 -28.82 11.41
C GLU A 277 24.93 -29.18 9.93
N SER A 278 25.23 -28.27 8.99
CA SER A 278 25.08 -28.52 7.56
C SER A 278 26.18 -29.43 7.01
N ASP A 279 25.85 -30.22 5.98
CA ASP A 279 26.86 -31.03 5.27
C ASP A 279 27.89 -30.16 4.54
N ALA A 280 27.49 -28.95 4.12
CA ALA A 280 28.37 -27.96 3.53
C ALA A 280 29.39 -27.36 4.52
N ARG A 281 29.19 -27.56 5.85
CA ARG A 281 29.97 -26.92 6.92
C ARG A 281 30.03 -25.39 6.77
N ALA A 282 28.94 -24.82 6.30
CA ALA A 282 28.82 -23.41 5.96
C ALA A 282 27.43 -22.87 6.31
N PHE A 283 27.25 -21.56 6.16
CA PHE A 283 25.94 -20.91 6.30
C PHE A 283 25.06 -21.06 5.06
N HIS A 284 25.66 -21.47 3.94
CA HIS A 284 25.02 -21.62 2.63
C HIS A 284 25.26 -23.03 2.12
N ASP A 285 24.37 -23.49 1.25
CA ASP A 285 24.65 -24.67 0.44
C ASP A 285 25.73 -24.30 -0.58
N THR A 286 26.91 -24.91 -0.48
CA THR A 286 28.05 -24.56 -1.32
C THR A 286 28.08 -25.42 -2.58
N ASP A 287 28.65 -24.92 -3.67
CA ASP A 287 28.77 -25.70 -4.92
C ASP A 287 29.43 -27.07 -4.71
N PRO A 288 30.52 -27.23 -3.91
CA PRO A 288 31.08 -28.55 -3.63
C PRO A 288 30.14 -29.49 -2.85
N ALA A 289 29.18 -28.94 -2.09
CA ALA A 289 28.17 -29.76 -1.44
C ALA A 289 27.09 -30.20 -2.42
N MET A 290 26.64 -29.29 -3.28
CA MET A 290 25.68 -29.59 -4.33
C MET A 290 26.23 -30.60 -5.35
N GLU A 291 27.50 -30.46 -5.74
CA GLU A 291 28.19 -31.43 -6.61
C GLU A 291 28.25 -32.82 -5.98
N LYS A 292 28.66 -32.92 -4.70
CA LYS A 292 28.66 -34.24 -4.02
C LYS A 292 27.26 -34.85 -3.88
N MET A 293 26.22 -34.02 -3.73
CA MET A 293 24.83 -34.48 -3.73
C MET A 293 24.45 -35.04 -5.11
N PHE A 294 24.77 -34.31 -6.19
CA PHE A 294 24.61 -34.75 -7.56
C PHE A 294 25.33 -36.08 -7.84
N GLU A 295 26.60 -36.20 -7.44
CA GLU A 295 27.40 -37.41 -7.65
C GLU A 295 26.77 -38.65 -6.99
N ARG A 296 26.07 -38.47 -5.86
CA ARG A 296 25.33 -39.57 -5.20
C ARG A 296 24.12 -39.98 -6.01
N ASP A 297 23.40 -39.01 -6.59
CA ASP A 297 22.26 -39.28 -7.45
C ASP A 297 22.69 -39.97 -8.75
N TRP A 298 23.74 -39.44 -9.39
CA TRP A 298 24.32 -39.99 -10.61
C TRP A 298 24.82 -41.42 -10.41
N ALA A 299 25.54 -41.68 -9.32
CA ALA A 299 26.03 -43.02 -9.00
C ALA A 299 24.89 -44.04 -8.84
N ARG A 300 23.74 -43.63 -8.28
CA ARG A 300 22.55 -44.50 -8.15
C ARG A 300 21.88 -44.76 -9.49
N ALA A 301 21.71 -43.72 -10.30
CA ALA A 301 21.18 -43.86 -11.65
C ALA A 301 22.07 -44.84 -12.46
N CYS A 302 23.39 -44.66 -12.42
CA CYS A 302 24.35 -45.55 -13.08
C CYS A 302 24.39 -46.98 -12.48
N GLY A 303 24.01 -47.14 -11.21
CA GLY A 303 23.84 -48.45 -10.59
C GLY A 303 22.67 -49.26 -11.18
N LYS A 304 21.72 -48.62 -11.86
CA LYS A 304 20.62 -49.30 -12.55
C LYS A 304 21.07 -49.83 -13.91
N GLU A 305 21.13 -51.15 -14.06
CA GLU A 305 21.50 -51.82 -15.33
C GLU A 305 20.65 -51.36 -16.52
N LYS A 306 19.34 -51.14 -16.31
CA LYS A 306 18.43 -50.65 -17.36
C LYS A 306 18.73 -49.21 -17.81
N PHE A 307 19.36 -48.41 -16.96
CA PHE A 307 19.76 -47.05 -17.32
C PHE A 307 21.03 -47.08 -18.17
N THR A 308 22.09 -47.73 -17.68
CA THR A 308 23.37 -47.84 -18.40
C THR A 308 23.25 -48.60 -19.72
N SER A 309 22.45 -49.67 -19.76
CA SER A 309 22.17 -50.40 -21.00
C SER A 309 21.39 -49.57 -22.01
N MET A 310 20.49 -48.70 -21.56
CA MET A 310 19.80 -47.74 -22.43
C MET A 310 20.82 -46.75 -22.99
N MET A 311 21.64 -46.13 -22.14
CA MET A 311 22.65 -45.15 -22.57
C MET A 311 23.61 -45.73 -23.62
N ALA A 312 24.16 -46.93 -23.38
CA ALA A 312 25.06 -47.60 -24.32
C ALA A 312 24.37 -47.93 -25.66
N ARG A 313 23.11 -48.38 -25.61
CA ARG A 313 22.33 -48.67 -26.82
C ARG A 313 22.10 -47.42 -27.66
N GLU A 314 21.66 -46.33 -27.02
CA GLU A 314 21.38 -45.08 -27.74
C GLU A 314 22.68 -44.45 -28.26
N ASN A 315 23.78 -44.49 -27.49
CA ASN A 315 25.11 -44.04 -27.94
C ASN A 315 25.61 -44.82 -29.17
N LYS A 316 25.44 -46.15 -29.18
CA LYS A 316 25.82 -46.98 -30.33
C LYS A 316 24.98 -46.70 -31.59
N ALA A 317 23.77 -46.19 -31.42
CA ALA A 317 22.91 -45.79 -32.54
C ALA A 317 23.29 -44.43 -33.14
N CYS A 318 24.14 -43.64 -32.44
CA CYS A 318 24.66 -42.37 -32.95
C CYS A 318 25.61 -42.60 -34.14
N LYS A 319 25.58 -41.67 -35.11
CA LYS A 319 26.50 -41.71 -36.28
C LYS A 319 27.97 -41.59 -35.85
N ASP A 320 28.26 -40.71 -34.90
CA ASP A 320 29.58 -40.49 -34.31
C ASP A 320 29.63 -41.05 -32.89
N ALA A 321 29.29 -42.34 -32.74
CA ALA A 321 29.28 -43.02 -31.46
C ALA A 321 30.63 -42.87 -30.73
N LYS A 322 30.58 -42.36 -29.51
CA LYS A 322 31.74 -42.18 -28.65
C LYS A 322 32.01 -43.46 -27.87
N ASP A 323 33.16 -43.56 -27.22
CA ASP A 323 33.36 -44.55 -26.15
C ASP A 323 32.26 -44.38 -25.08
N ASP A 324 31.68 -45.49 -24.60
CA ASP A 324 30.54 -45.45 -23.68
C ASP A 324 30.85 -44.67 -22.39
N LYS A 325 32.10 -44.70 -21.90
CA LYS A 325 32.48 -43.91 -20.72
C LYS A 325 32.55 -42.42 -21.04
N ALA A 326 33.02 -42.07 -22.23
CA ALA A 326 33.02 -40.68 -22.68
C ALA A 326 31.58 -40.15 -22.86
N ALA A 327 30.69 -40.93 -23.50
CA ALA A 327 29.30 -40.56 -23.66
C ALA A 327 28.57 -40.40 -22.31
N LEU A 328 28.81 -41.31 -21.36
CA LEU A 328 28.28 -41.18 -19.99
C LEU A 328 28.82 -39.94 -19.29
N LYS A 329 30.11 -39.62 -19.45
CA LYS A 329 30.72 -38.42 -18.89
C LYS A 329 30.13 -37.14 -19.48
N ASP A 330 29.89 -37.08 -20.79
CA ASP A 330 29.31 -35.89 -21.41
C ASP A 330 27.91 -35.60 -20.86
N VAL A 331 27.09 -36.65 -20.65
CA VAL A 331 25.74 -36.53 -20.09
C VAL A 331 25.78 -36.15 -18.61
N HIS A 332 26.71 -36.73 -17.86
CA HIS A 332 27.00 -36.35 -16.49
C HIS A 332 27.31 -34.85 -16.38
N ASP A 333 28.25 -34.36 -17.18
CA ASP A 333 28.70 -32.97 -17.14
C ASP A 333 27.54 -32.00 -17.49
N VAL A 334 26.69 -32.36 -18.48
CA VAL A 334 25.47 -31.59 -18.80
C VAL A 334 24.51 -31.53 -17.62
N LEU A 335 24.22 -32.67 -16.96
CA LEU A 335 23.30 -32.67 -15.83
C LEU A 335 23.84 -31.94 -14.61
N LEU A 336 25.16 -31.98 -14.39
CA LEU A 336 25.83 -31.24 -13.32
C LEU A 336 25.76 -29.73 -13.55
N GLU A 337 26.03 -29.28 -14.78
CA GLU A 337 25.93 -27.87 -15.17
C GLU A 337 24.53 -27.29 -14.86
N TYR A 338 23.49 -28.07 -15.10
CA TYR A 338 22.10 -27.69 -14.87
C TYR A 338 21.52 -28.16 -13.53
N TYR A 339 22.36 -28.63 -12.59
CA TYR A 339 21.90 -29.27 -11.36
C TYR A 339 20.89 -28.44 -10.58
N ASN A 340 21.23 -27.16 -10.34
CA ASN A 340 20.35 -26.26 -9.60
C ASN A 340 18.97 -26.07 -10.27
N LEU A 341 18.92 -26.08 -11.61
CA LEU A 341 17.67 -25.89 -12.35
C LEU A 341 16.72 -27.07 -12.15
N TRP A 342 17.18 -28.28 -12.46
CA TRP A 342 16.31 -29.45 -12.38
C TRP A 342 16.08 -29.93 -10.95
N PHE A 343 17.01 -29.68 -10.02
CA PHE A 343 16.80 -29.94 -8.59
C PHE A 343 15.69 -29.06 -8.02
N SER A 344 15.67 -27.77 -8.39
CA SER A 344 14.60 -26.85 -7.96
C SER A 344 13.25 -27.26 -8.54
N ALA A 345 13.23 -27.70 -9.80
CA ALA A 345 12.03 -28.28 -10.41
C ALA A 345 11.55 -29.53 -9.67
N PHE A 346 12.44 -30.47 -9.36
CA PHE A 346 12.10 -31.65 -8.56
C PHE A 346 11.45 -31.27 -7.23
N MET A 347 12.09 -30.40 -6.45
CA MET A 347 11.55 -29.97 -5.15
C MET A 347 10.17 -29.32 -5.28
N TYR A 348 9.98 -28.46 -6.28
CA TYR A 348 8.73 -27.75 -6.48
C TYR A 348 7.58 -28.70 -6.87
N PHE A 349 7.79 -29.55 -7.87
CA PHE A 349 6.75 -30.46 -8.36
C PHE A 349 6.51 -31.61 -7.38
N ALA A 350 7.53 -32.12 -6.68
CA ALA A 350 7.32 -33.12 -5.63
C ALA A 350 6.43 -32.59 -4.50
N ALA A 351 6.47 -31.28 -4.21
CA ALA A 351 5.61 -30.63 -3.24
C ALA A 351 4.14 -30.45 -3.70
N PHE A 352 3.79 -30.87 -4.93
CA PHE A 352 2.46 -30.66 -5.48
C PHE A 352 1.43 -31.64 -4.88
N GLY A 353 0.33 -31.09 -4.38
CA GLY A 353 -0.75 -31.86 -3.74
C GLY A 353 -0.50 -32.17 -2.26
N SER A 354 -1.18 -33.19 -1.74
CA SER A 354 -1.14 -33.56 -0.31
C SER A 354 -0.30 -34.81 -0.02
N ASN A 355 0.54 -35.23 -0.97
CA ASN A 355 1.38 -36.43 -0.85
C ASN A 355 2.71 -36.11 -0.15
N ASP A 356 3.51 -37.16 0.09
CA ASP A 356 4.86 -37.02 0.60
C ASP A 356 5.73 -36.18 -0.35
N PRO A 357 6.26 -35.01 0.06
CA PRO A 357 6.91 -34.07 -0.86
C PRO A 357 8.37 -34.42 -1.16
N TYR A 358 8.81 -35.60 -0.72
CA TYR A 358 10.17 -36.10 -0.96
C TYR A 358 10.24 -37.06 -2.15
N HIS A 359 9.08 -37.49 -2.63
CA HIS A 359 8.92 -38.35 -3.79
C HIS A 359 7.95 -37.71 -4.76
N MET A 360 8.26 -37.74 -6.05
CA MET A 360 7.40 -37.18 -7.10
C MET A 360 6.41 -38.25 -7.58
N PRO A 361 5.12 -38.19 -7.20
CA PRO A 361 4.11 -39.11 -7.72
C PRO A 361 3.82 -38.85 -9.20
N LEU A 362 3.19 -39.82 -9.88
CA LEU A 362 2.90 -39.73 -11.32
C LEU A 362 2.10 -38.48 -11.70
N ASN A 363 1.14 -38.06 -10.88
CA ASN A 363 0.36 -36.83 -11.14
C ASN A 363 1.22 -35.55 -11.06
N ALA A 364 2.19 -35.50 -10.14
CA ALA A 364 3.14 -34.39 -10.06
C ALA A 364 4.11 -34.40 -11.25
N TYR A 365 4.59 -35.59 -11.64
CA TYR A 365 5.40 -35.75 -12.85
C TYR A 365 4.62 -35.35 -14.11
N THR A 366 3.32 -35.62 -14.13
CA THR A 366 2.41 -35.19 -15.21
C THR A 366 2.35 -33.67 -15.31
N ALA A 367 2.10 -32.99 -14.20
CA ALA A 367 2.10 -31.53 -14.15
C ALA A 367 3.46 -30.94 -14.58
N PHE A 368 4.58 -31.54 -14.15
CA PHE A 368 5.92 -31.14 -14.60
C PHE A 368 6.08 -31.23 -16.13
N LEU A 369 5.68 -32.36 -16.72
CA LEU A 369 5.78 -32.58 -18.17
C LEU A 369 4.92 -31.60 -18.97
N ASP A 370 3.72 -31.31 -18.48
CA ASP A 370 2.77 -30.40 -19.14
C ASP A 370 3.29 -28.96 -19.06
N GLU A 371 3.72 -28.52 -17.87
CA GLU A 371 4.30 -27.18 -17.66
C GLU A 371 5.55 -26.96 -18.51
N CYS A 372 6.43 -27.97 -18.59
CA CYS A 372 7.66 -27.89 -19.37
C CYS A 372 7.47 -28.20 -20.86
N GLN A 373 6.24 -28.52 -21.29
CA GLN A 373 5.89 -28.88 -22.68
C GLN A 373 6.74 -30.02 -23.24
N ILE A 374 6.99 -31.05 -22.43
CA ILE A 374 7.87 -32.17 -22.78
C ILE A 374 7.14 -33.19 -23.66
N ALA A 375 5.90 -33.57 -23.30
CA ALA A 375 5.12 -34.50 -24.09
C ALA A 375 4.65 -33.86 -25.41
N ASP A 376 4.69 -34.63 -26.49
CA ASP A 376 4.24 -34.23 -27.82
C ASP A 376 3.32 -35.32 -28.39
N SER A 377 2.08 -34.96 -28.75
CA SER A 377 1.07 -35.90 -29.24
C SER A 377 1.44 -36.51 -30.60
N GLU A 378 2.16 -35.76 -31.43
CA GLU A 378 2.57 -36.17 -32.77
C GLU A 378 3.93 -36.87 -32.78
N SER A 379 4.71 -36.78 -31.69
CA SER A 379 6.01 -37.43 -31.58
C SER A 379 5.88 -38.95 -31.63
N GLN A 380 6.82 -39.62 -32.29
CA GLN A 380 6.92 -41.08 -32.29
C GLN A 380 7.42 -41.63 -30.94
N PHE A 381 8.11 -40.82 -30.13
CA PHE A 381 8.90 -41.31 -29.01
C PHE A 381 8.57 -40.68 -27.65
N ILE A 382 7.81 -39.57 -27.62
CA ILE A 382 7.51 -38.87 -26.37
C ILE A 382 6.06 -38.39 -26.27
N LYS A 383 5.11 -39.28 -26.54
CA LYS A 383 3.70 -39.05 -26.20
C LYS A 383 3.49 -39.14 -24.70
N ARG A 384 2.31 -38.74 -24.25
CA ARG A 384 1.87 -38.88 -22.86
C ARG A 384 2.07 -40.31 -22.31
N SER A 385 1.71 -41.32 -23.11
CA SER A 385 1.90 -42.74 -22.76
C SER A 385 3.37 -43.17 -22.67
N ASP A 386 4.24 -42.56 -23.47
CA ASP A 386 5.68 -42.83 -23.43
C ASP A 386 6.29 -42.23 -22.17
N CYS A 387 5.86 -41.02 -21.78
CA CYS A 387 6.24 -40.40 -20.52
C CYS A 387 5.81 -41.24 -19.30
N ASP A 388 4.59 -41.77 -19.30
CA ASP A 388 4.13 -42.68 -18.23
C ASP A 388 4.99 -43.96 -18.19
N THR A 389 5.40 -44.47 -19.35
CA THR A 389 6.32 -45.61 -19.44
C THR A 389 7.71 -45.25 -18.90
N ILE A 390 8.22 -44.05 -19.18
CA ILE A 390 9.48 -43.54 -18.62
C ILE A 390 9.40 -43.50 -17.09
N PHE A 391 8.32 -42.97 -16.53
CA PHE A 391 8.09 -42.95 -15.08
C PHE A 391 8.16 -44.36 -14.47
N ILE A 392 7.42 -45.31 -15.05
CA ILE A 392 7.38 -46.71 -14.59
C ILE A 392 8.78 -47.35 -14.64
N VAL A 393 9.54 -47.09 -15.70
CA VAL A 393 10.90 -47.64 -15.84
C VAL A 393 11.86 -47.02 -14.83
N CYS A 394 11.80 -45.70 -14.62
CA CYS A 394 12.66 -45.00 -13.67
C CYS A 394 12.39 -45.45 -12.23
N ASN A 395 11.13 -45.63 -11.84
CA ASN A 395 10.73 -46.00 -10.47
C ASN A 395 10.84 -47.50 -10.18
N PHE A 396 11.24 -48.32 -11.16
CA PHE A 396 11.38 -49.77 -10.97
C PHE A 396 12.50 -50.11 -9.98
N GLN A 397 12.14 -50.75 -8.86
CA GLN A 397 13.05 -51.23 -7.84
C GLN A 397 13.18 -52.77 -7.87
N PRO A 398 14.33 -53.34 -8.26
CA PRO A 398 14.50 -54.79 -8.30
C PRO A 398 14.65 -55.43 -6.91
N ASP A 399 15.30 -54.74 -5.96
CA ASP A 399 15.55 -55.24 -4.61
C ASP A 399 14.78 -54.46 -3.54
N LYS A 400 13.63 -55.02 -3.15
CA LYS A 400 12.74 -54.47 -2.11
C LYS A 400 13.29 -54.57 -0.68
N LYS A 401 14.46 -55.17 -0.47
CA LYS A 401 15.08 -55.34 0.86
C LYS A 401 16.29 -54.43 1.09
N SER A 402 16.66 -53.64 0.08
CA SER A 402 17.77 -52.70 0.18
C SER A 402 17.48 -51.54 1.13
N ALA A 403 18.52 -50.88 1.63
CA ALA A 403 18.37 -49.65 2.43
C ALA A 403 17.71 -48.52 1.60
N GLU A 404 17.90 -48.54 0.28
CA GLU A 404 17.23 -47.66 -0.68
C GLU A 404 15.72 -47.95 -0.74
N ALA A 405 15.31 -49.21 -0.84
CA ALA A 405 13.89 -49.60 -0.85
C ALA A 405 13.16 -49.30 0.48
N ALA A 406 13.90 -49.13 1.59
CA ALA A 406 13.31 -48.76 2.87
C ALA A 406 12.77 -47.32 2.90
N VAL A 407 13.27 -46.45 2.01
CA VAL A 407 12.85 -45.04 1.93
C VAL A 407 12.31 -44.65 0.56
N ASN A 408 12.60 -45.41 -0.51
CA ASN A 408 12.09 -45.19 -1.86
C ASN A 408 10.68 -45.80 -2.04
N VAL A 409 9.67 -44.96 -2.24
CA VAL A 409 8.27 -45.41 -2.39
C VAL A 409 7.99 -45.98 -3.79
N GLU A 410 7.27 -47.11 -3.87
CA GLU A 410 7.00 -47.84 -5.13
C GLU A 410 6.15 -47.12 -6.19
N ASN A 411 5.52 -45.99 -5.85
CA ASN A 411 4.60 -45.28 -6.76
C ASN A 411 4.99 -43.81 -6.98
N ALA A 412 6.21 -43.41 -6.57
CA ALA A 412 6.67 -42.04 -6.63
C ALA A 412 8.20 -41.98 -6.72
N MET A 413 8.72 -41.12 -7.58
CA MET A 413 10.15 -41.06 -7.91
C MET A 413 10.96 -40.29 -6.87
N MET A 414 12.11 -40.84 -6.45
CA MET A 414 13.14 -40.07 -5.74
C MET A 414 13.95 -39.20 -6.72
N ARG A 415 14.82 -38.33 -6.19
CA ARG A 415 15.54 -37.31 -6.97
C ARG A 415 16.40 -37.90 -8.10
N TYR A 416 17.12 -38.99 -7.82
CA TYR A 416 17.96 -39.65 -8.82
C TYR A 416 17.15 -40.38 -9.91
N GLU A 417 15.91 -40.78 -9.62
CA GLU A 417 15.00 -41.38 -10.61
C GLU A 417 14.40 -40.30 -11.51
N PHE A 418 14.13 -39.13 -10.95
CA PHE A 418 13.78 -37.95 -11.72
C PHE A 418 14.93 -37.53 -12.65
N LEU A 419 16.18 -37.51 -12.18
CA LEU A 419 17.37 -37.31 -13.02
C LEU A 419 17.39 -38.30 -14.20
N GLU A 420 17.22 -39.59 -13.93
CA GLU A 420 17.14 -40.61 -14.99
C GLU A 420 16.01 -40.31 -15.99
N SER A 421 14.86 -39.86 -15.49
CA SER A 421 13.70 -39.51 -16.33
C SER A 421 14.00 -38.35 -17.28
N LEU A 422 14.82 -37.37 -16.86
CA LEU A 422 15.23 -36.25 -17.71
C LEU A 422 16.13 -36.74 -18.85
N VAL A 423 17.06 -37.65 -18.56
CA VAL A 423 17.93 -38.24 -19.60
C VAL A 423 17.09 -39.00 -20.64
N ARG A 424 16.19 -39.86 -20.15
CA ARG A 424 15.27 -40.62 -21.01
C ARG A 424 14.39 -39.70 -21.86
N SER A 425 13.84 -38.65 -21.26
CA SER A 425 12.99 -37.68 -21.94
C SER A 425 13.75 -36.86 -22.98
N GLY A 426 14.99 -36.45 -22.68
CA GLY A 426 15.82 -35.69 -23.61
C GLY A 426 16.17 -36.50 -24.85
N ILE A 427 16.59 -37.75 -24.67
CA ILE A 427 16.84 -38.68 -25.78
C ILE A 427 15.56 -38.94 -26.57
N ALA A 428 14.43 -39.14 -25.90
CA ALA A 428 13.16 -39.39 -26.56
C ALA A 428 12.62 -38.18 -27.33
N LYS A 429 12.83 -36.95 -26.85
CA LYS A 429 12.32 -35.73 -27.50
C LYS A 429 13.24 -35.19 -28.58
N TYR A 430 14.54 -35.16 -28.33
CA TYR A 430 15.52 -34.49 -29.20
C TYR A 430 16.53 -35.44 -29.82
N GLY A 431 16.73 -36.62 -29.23
CA GLY A 431 17.65 -37.65 -29.73
C GLY A 431 17.06 -38.47 -30.88
N LYS A 432 17.71 -39.59 -31.20
CA LYS A 432 17.28 -40.58 -32.20
C LYS A 432 17.07 -39.97 -33.60
N GLY A 433 17.92 -39.02 -33.98
CA GLY A 433 17.86 -38.37 -35.30
C GLY A 433 16.73 -37.37 -35.47
N GLN A 434 16.05 -36.98 -34.38
CA GLN A 434 15.06 -35.90 -34.41
C GLN A 434 15.77 -34.54 -34.57
N ALA A 435 16.26 -33.96 -33.47
CA ALA A 435 17.03 -32.71 -33.51
C ALA A 435 18.53 -32.95 -33.49
N THR A 436 18.97 -34.02 -32.82
CA THR A 436 20.37 -34.43 -32.73
C THR A 436 20.47 -35.94 -32.62
N ASP A 437 21.62 -36.49 -33.01
CA ASP A 437 21.99 -37.87 -32.73
C ASP A 437 22.81 -37.99 -31.44
N ASP A 438 23.45 -36.93 -30.95
CA ASP A 438 24.29 -36.96 -29.74
C ASP A 438 23.43 -36.92 -28.46
N VAL A 439 23.62 -37.91 -27.60
CA VAL A 439 22.83 -38.12 -26.39
C VAL A 439 22.97 -36.95 -25.39
N ALA A 440 24.19 -36.46 -25.16
CA ALA A 440 24.45 -35.35 -24.24
C ALA A 440 23.78 -34.06 -24.74
N THR A 441 23.88 -33.80 -26.04
CA THR A 441 23.22 -32.67 -26.70
C THR A 441 21.70 -32.78 -26.59
N ALA A 442 21.12 -33.98 -26.75
CA ALA A 442 19.68 -34.18 -26.60
C ALA A 442 19.19 -33.85 -25.18
N VAL A 443 19.94 -34.26 -24.16
CA VAL A 443 19.65 -33.90 -22.76
C VAL A 443 19.79 -32.40 -22.53
N ARG A 444 20.85 -31.77 -23.06
CA ARG A 444 21.04 -30.32 -22.97
C ARG A 444 19.87 -29.55 -23.58
N LEU A 445 19.41 -29.96 -24.77
CA LEU A 445 18.26 -29.35 -25.44
C LEU A 445 16.98 -29.44 -24.60
N LEU A 446 16.73 -30.56 -23.90
CA LEU A 446 15.61 -30.66 -22.96
C LEU A 446 15.73 -29.64 -21.82
N LEU A 447 16.91 -29.55 -21.20
CA LEU A 447 17.14 -28.66 -20.06
C LEU A 447 17.02 -27.18 -20.47
N GLU A 448 17.50 -26.81 -21.66
CA GLU A 448 17.47 -25.44 -22.17
C GLU A 448 16.10 -25.05 -22.75
N GLN A 449 15.56 -25.87 -23.67
CA GLN A 449 14.36 -25.50 -24.44
C GLN A 449 13.06 -25.84 -23.72
N ASN A 450 13.05 -26.80 -22.80
CA ASN A 450 11.86 -27.17 -22.03
C ASN A 450 11.90 -26.63 -20.61
N LEU A 451 12.94 -26.95 -19.83
CA LEU A 451 12.96 -26.58 -18.41
C LEU A 451 13.29 -25.09 -18.23
N ALA A 452 14.45 -24.62 -18.70
CA ALA A 452 14.88 -23.24 -18.47
C ALA A 452 13.90 -22.21 -19.07
N ALA A 453 13.27 -22.56 -20.20
CA ALA A 453 12.31 -21.70 -20.90
C ALA A 453 10.93 -21.64 -20.23
N ASN A 454 10.42 -22.76 -19.68
CA ASN A 454 9.01 -22.86 -19.29
C ASN A 454 8.77 -23.02 -17.79
N LEU A 455 9.79 -23.31 -16.97
CA LEU A 455 9.57 -23.50 -15.53
C LEU A 455 9.02 -22.23 -14.87
N PRO A 456 7.97 -22.35 -14.04
CA PRO A 456 7.44 -21.21 -13.31
C PRO A 456 8.49 -20.71 -12.32
N PRO A 457 8.44 -19.42 -11.93
CA PRO A 457 9.49 -18.83 -11.11
C PRO A 457 9.71 -19.52 -9.76
N ALA A 458 8.64 -19.97 -9.10
CA ALA A 458 8.73 -20.74 -7.87
C ALA A 458 9.47 -22.09 -8.05
N ALA A 459 9.43 -22.69 -9.25
CA ALA A 459 10.17 -23.90 -9.57
C ALA A 459 11.65 -23.65 -9.93
N ARG A 460 12.06 -22.39 -10.06
CA ARG A 460 13.45 -21.96 -10.29
C ARG A 460 14.11 -21.40 -9.02
N HIS A 461 13.39 -21.42 -7.90
CA HIS A 461 13.82 -20.84 -6.64
C HIS A 461 15.10 -21.47 -6.09
N ARG A 462 16.09 -20.64 -5.75
CA ARG A 462 17.31 -21.08 -5.07
C ARG A 462 17.26 -20.68 -3.60
N ALA A 463 17.43 -21.65 -2.71
CA ALA A 463 17.34 -21.42 -1.27
C ALA A 463 18.33 -20.37 -0.75
N ASN A 464 19.55 -20.32 -1.33
CA ASN A 464 20.57 -19.34 -0.94
C ASN A 464 20.21 -17.90 -1.31
N ASP A 465 19.42 -17.65 -2.35
CA ASP A 465 19.04 -16.29 -2.76
C ASP A 465 18.22 -15.63 -1.63
N PHE A 466 17.23 -16.36 -1.10
CA PHE A 466 16.48 -15.91 0.08
C PHE A 466 17.37 -15.69 1.31
N ARG A 467 18.36 -16.57 1.53
CA ARG A 467 19.28 -16.44 2.67
C ARG A 467 20.09 -15.16 2.57
N ASN A 468 20.64 -14.86 1.39
CA ASN A 468 21.46 -13.68 1.13
C ASN A 468 20.65 -12.38 1.14
N GLU A 469 19.51 -12.37 0.44
CA GLU A 469 18.77 -11.15 0.14
C GLU A 469 17.77 -10.75 1.22
N ARG A 470 17.34 -11.72 2.05
CA ARG A 470 16.22 -11.53 2.99
C ARG A 470 16.57 -11.93 4.42
N LEU A 471 17.11 -13.13 4.61
CA LEU A 471 17.22 -13.75 5.94
C LEU A 471 18.45 -13.30 6.74
N TYR A 472 19.63 -13.28 6.12
CA TYR A 472 20.90 -13.04 6.78
C TYR A 472 21.18 -11.55 6.95
N THR A 473 20.40 -10.93 7.82
CA THR A 473 20.52 -9.54 8.23
C THR A 473 20.57 -9.44 9.76
N GLU A 474 21.18 -8.38 10.27
CA GLU A 474 21.28 -8.14 11.72
C GLU A 474 19.89 -8.02 12.34
N GLU A 475 18.97 -7.34 11.67
CA GLU A 475 17.62 -7.06 12.14
C GLU A 475 16.80 -8.34 12.29
N VAL A 476 16.87 -9.25 11.31
CA VAL A 476 16.20 -10.56 11.40
C VAL A 476 16.79 -11.40 12.53
N ASP A 477 18.12 -11.41 12.68
CA ASP A 477 18.80 -12.09 13.78
C ASP A 477 18.33 -11.56 15.16
N LEU A 478 18.23 -10.24 15.31
CA LEU A 478 17.77 -9.61 16.55
C LEU A 478 16.32 -9.96 16.88
N VAL A 479 15.41 -9.96 15.90
CA VAL A 479 14.00 -10.38 16.09
C VAL A 479 13.93 -11.83 16.54
N LEU A 480 14.66 -12.73 15.87
CA LEU A 480 14.67 -14.15 16.21
C LEU A 480 15.29 -14.41 17.59
N LYS A 481 16.36 -13.71 17.95
CA LYS A 481 16.99 -13.79 19.29
C LYS A 481 16.04 -13.30 20.38
N ARG A 482 15.33 -12.19 20.15
CA ARG A 482 14.35 -11.63 21.09
C ARG A 482 13.27 -12.66 21.47
N HIS A 483 12.78 -13.41 20.49
CA HIS A 483 11.72 -14.41 20.68
C HIS A 483 12.22 -15.85 20.89
N GLN A 484 13.53 -16.07 20.98
CA GLN A 484 14.14 -17.40 20.93
C GLN A 484 13.59 -18.37 21.99
N VAL A 485 13.22 -17.89 23.17
CA VAL A 485 12.69 -18.73 24.26
C VAL A 485 11.35 -19.37 23.86
N VAL A 486 10.41 -18.59 23.32
CA VAL A 486 9.12 -19.12 22.85
C VAL A 486 9.30 -19.91 21.56
N LEU A 487 10.15 -19.45 20.65
CA LEU A 487 10.45 -20.17 19.40
C LEU A 487 11.02 -21.57 19.68
N LYS A 488 11.91 -21.73 20.67
CA LYS A 488 12.40 -23.05 21.09
C LYS A 488 11.31 -23.91 21.72
N ALA A 489 10.39 -23.32 22.48
CA ALA A 489 9.25 -24.03 23.06
C ALA A 489 8.28 -24.51 21.97
N LEU A 490 8.00 -23.68 20.97
CA LEU A 490 7.20 -24.05 19.79
C LEU A 490 7.88 -25.15 18.99
N TYR A 491 9.15 -24.98 18.64
CA TYR A 491 9.94 -26.01 17.98
C TYR A 491 9.88 -27.33 18.75
N SER A 492 10.02 -27.29 20.09
CA SER A 492 9.86 -28.49 20.91
C SER A 492 8.48 -29.10 20.71
N ARG A 493 7.40 -28.35 20.99
CA ARG A 493 5.99 -28.79 20.90
C ARG A 493 5.68 -29.53 19.60
N TYR A 494 6.11 -29.00 18.46
CA TYR A 494 5.77 -29.56 17.14
C TYR A 494 6.71 -30.68 16.65
N ARG A 495 7.62 -31.18 17.49
CA ARG A 495 8.29 -32.47 17.23
C ARG A 495 7.33 -33.61 17.57
N LEU A 496 6.34 -33.84 16.72
CA LEU A 496 5.27 -34.82 17.00
C LEU A 496 5.84 -36.25 17.16
N LYS A 497 5.08 -37.10 17.86
CA LYS A 497 5.44 -38.51 18.01
C LYS A 497 5.28 -39.26 16.68
N PRO A 498 6.18 -40.20 16.34
CA PRO A 498 6.00 -41.03 15.16
C PRO A 498 4.69 -41.84 15.22
N SER A 499 4.05 -42.07 14.08
CA SER A 499 2.76 -42.78 13.98
C SER A 499 2.80 -44.23 14.49
N GLY A 500 3.99 -44.84 14.65
CA GLY A 500 4.18 -46.16 15.25
C GLY A 500 4.54 -46.15 16.74
N GLY A 501 4.47 -45.00 17.41
CA GLY A 501 4.98 -44.81 18.77
C GLY A 501 6.51 -44.62 18.82
N GLY A 502 7.04 -44.47 20.03
CA GLY A 502 8.47 -44.23 20.27
C GLY A 502 8.77 -42.80 20.74
N LEU A 503 10.06 -42.51 20.87
CA LEU A 503 10.58 -41.20 21.29
C LEU A 503 10.42 -40.17 20.17
N ARG A 504 10.19 -38.92 20.56
CA ARG A 504 10.09 -37.81 19.60
C ARG A 504 11.45 -37.55 18.96
N THR A 505 11.44 -37.21 17.68
CA THR A 505 12.66 -36.83 16.97
C THR A 505 13.20 -35.52 17.52
N LYS A 506 14.51 -35.29 17.40
CA LYS A 506 15.13 -34.02 17.81
C LYS A 506 14.86 -32.89 16.80
N SER A 507 14.28 -33.22 15.65
CA SER A 507 13.92 -32.35 14.53
C SER A 507 12.42 -32.35 14.26
N VAL A 508 11.93 -31.25 13.67
CA VAL A 508 10.52 -31.10 13.26
C VAL A 508 10.35 -31.69 11.86
N LYS A 509 9.44 -32.66 11.72
CA LYS A 509 9.03 -33.21 10.42
C LYS A 509 7.92 -32.38 9.80
N LEU A 510 7.62 -32.62 8.52
CA LEU A 510 6.56 -31.91 7.81
C LEU A 510 5.22 -31.94 8.53
N GLU A 511 4.82 -33.09 9.08
CA GLU A 511 3.57 -33.24 9.84
C GLU A 511 3.47 -32.24 10.99
N GLY A 512 4.54 -32.12 11.79
CA GLY A 512 4.60 -31.14 12.89
C GLY A 512 4.61 -29.69 12.41
N TRP A 513 5.27 -29.42 11.28
CA TRP A 513 5.25 -28.11 10.66
C TRP A 513 3.86 -27.71 10.16
N LEU A 514 3.16 -28.61 9.45
CA LEU A 514 1.81 -28.37 8.96
C LEU A 514 0.81 -28.26 10.12
N GLN A 515 0.97 -29.05 11.19
CA GLN A 515 0.18 -28.89 12.41
C GLN A 515 0.36 -27.50 13.02
N LEU A 516 1.59 -26.94 13.04
CA LEU A 516 1.80 -25.56 13.48
C LEU A 516 1.06 -24.56 12.57
N MET A 517 1.13 -24.73 11.25
CA MET A 517 0.42 -23.84 10.31
C MET A 517 -1.09 -23.89 10.50
N GLN A 518 -1.64 -25.07 10.81
CA GLN A 518 -3.06 -25.27 11.12
C GLN A 518 -3.45 -24.65 12.47
N ASP A 519 -2.72 -24.95 13.55
CA ASP A 519 -2.96 -24.42 14.91
C ASP A 519 -2.89 -22.88 14.95
N THR A 520 -2.11 -22.29 14.04
CA THR A 520 -1.96 -20.83 13.90
C THR A 520 -2.89 -20.21 12.85
N ALA A 521 -3.73 -21.03 12.21
CA ALA A 521 -4.63 -20.62 11.12
C ALA A 521 -3.95 -19.75 10.05
N LEU A 522 -2.69 -20.06 9.74
CA LEU A 522 -1.93 -19.34 8.73
C LEU A 522 -2.26 -19.80 7.31
N ILE A 523 -2.81 -21.01 7.15
CA ILE A 523 -3.27 -21.51 5.86
C ILE A 523 -4.61 -20.86 5.54
N ASP A 524 -4.68 -20.13 4.43
CA ASP A 524 -5.88 -19.44 3.93
C ASP A 524 -5.90 -19.44 2.39
N GLY A 525 -6.83 -18.70 1.77
CA GLY A 525 -6.92 -18.62 0.31
C GLY A 525 -5.71 -17.96 -0.38
N GLN A 526 -4.84 -17.28 0.37
CA GLN A 526 -3.66 -16.59 -0.16
C GLN A 526 -2.34 -17.31 0.18
N PHE A 527 -2.32 -18.10 1.25
CA PHE A 527 -1.19 -18.90 1.68
C PHE A 527 -1.66 -20.35 1.87
N THR A 528 -1.36 -21.19 0.90
CA THR A 528 -1.89 -22.56 0.79
C THR A 528 -1.04 -23.57 1.56
N ILE A 529 -1.53 -24.82 1.64
CA ILE A 529 -0.75 -25.96 2.17
C ILE A 529 0.52 -26.18 1.34
N GLN A 530 0.46 -25.94 0.02
CA GLN A 530 1.62 -26.05 -0.84
C GLN A 530 2.66 -24.98 -0.49
N ASP A 531 2.24 -23.74 -0.23
CA ASP A 531 3.15 -22.67 0.19
C ASP A 531 3.85 -22.99 1.52
N ALA A 532 3.09 -23.51 2.49
CA ALA A 532 3.64 -24.01 3.75
C ALA A 532 4.65 -25.14 3.53
N THR A 533 4.36 -26.07 2.62
CA THR A 533 5.23 -27.19 2.29
C THR A 533 6.51 -26.70 1.61
N LEU A 534 6.42 -25.77 0.66
CA LEU A 534 7.57 -25.16 0.01
C LEU A 534 8.45 -24.38 0.99
N ALA A 535 7.85 -23.60 1.91
CA ALA A 535 8.57 -22.93 2.99
C ALA A 535 9.37 -23.90 3.87
N PHE A 536 8.81 -25.07 4.16
CA PHE A 536 9.53 -26.16 4.83
C PHE A 536 10.69 -26.66 3.97
N LEU A 537 10.43 -27.04 2.72
CA LEU A 537 11.43 -27.70 1.86
C LEU A 537 12.62 -26.78 1.56
N TRP A 538 12.35 -25.52 1.22
CA TRP A 538 13.36 -24.52 0.87
C TRP A 538 14.19 -24.05 2.07
N SER A 539 13.74 -24.31 3.30
CA SER A 539 14.49 -23.92 4.52
C SER A 539 15.57 -24.92 4.91
N ARG A 540 15.47 -26.17 4.43
CA ARG A 540 16.45 -27.21 4.69
C ARG A 540 17.78 -26.86 3.99
N MET A 541 18.87 -27.24 4.64
CA MET A 541 20.18 -27.32 3.98
C MET A 541 20.26 -28.59 3.13
N ALA A 542 21.12 -28.60 2.12
CA ALA A 542 21.40 -29.76 1.30
C ALA A 542 21.88 -30.94 2.16
N VAL A 543 21.37 -32.13 1.83
CA VAL A 543 21.77 -33.40 2.45
C VAL A 543 22.41 -34.26 1.37
N MET A 544 23.70 -34.53 1.53
CA MET A 544 24.53 -35.18 0.50
C MET A 544 23.97 -36.51 0.02
N ASP A 545 23.44 -37.29 0.96
CA ASP A 545 22.90 -38.61 0.72
C ASP A 545 21.51 -38.72 1.33
N GLU A 546 20.49 -38.40 0.54
CA GLU A 546 19.09 -38.39 1.00
C GLU A 546 18.59 -39.77 1.45
N ILE A 547 19.18 -40.86 0.95
CA ILE A 547 18.80 -42.23 1.34
C ILE A 547 19.41 -42.57 2.69
N LYS A 548 20.73 -42.39 2.81
CA LYS A 548 21.45 -42.74 4.04
C LYS A 548 21.02 -41.85 5.21
N ASP A 549 20.82 -40.56 4.95
CA ASP A 549 20.52 -39.55 5.95
C ASP A 549 19.06 -39.07 5.86
N TYR A 550 18.15 -39.98 5.47
CA TYR A 550 16.73 -39.68 5.20
C TYR A 550 16.01 -38.95 6.33
N GLY A 551 16.28 -39.32 7.59
CA GLY A 551 15.68 -38.63 8.74
C GLY A 551 16.06 -37.14 8.84
N ARG A 552 17.28 -36.79 8.43
CA ARG A 552 17.74 -35.40 8.37
C ARG A 552 17.26 -34.71 7.11
N TYR A 553 17.25 -35.42 5.99
CA TYR A 553 16.65 -34.93 4.74
C TYR A 553 15.19 -34.52 4.95
N THR A 554 14.39 -35.31 5.66
CA THR A 554 12.94 -35.08 5.84
C THR A 554 12.56 -34.23 7.06
N SER A 555 13.50 -33.48 7.64
CA SER A 555 13.21 -32.69 8.84
C SER A 555 13.95 -31.35 8.90
N LEU A 556 13.46 -30.47 9.78
CA LEU A 556 14.06 -29.17 10.09
C LEU A 556 14.81 -29.25 11.42
N THR A 557 16.05 -28.74 11.42
CA THR A 557 16.71 -28.34 12.66
C THR A 557 16.01 -27.13 13.27
N PHE A 558 16.41 -26.72 14.48
CA PHE A 558 15.87 -25.49 15.06
C PHE A 558 16.15 -24.28 14.18
N ILE A 559 17.32 -24.21 13.55
CA ILE A 559 17.70 -23.07 12.70
C ILE A 559 16.93 -23.09 11.38
N ASP A 560 16.70 -24.27 10.79
CA ASP A 560 15.87 -24.39 9.57
C ASP A 560 14.40 -24.05 9.86
N PHE A 561 13.92 -24.37 11.07
CA PHE A 561 12.59 -23.95 11.53
C PHE A 561 12.46 -22.42 11.62
N LEU A 562 13.51 -21.71 12.07
CA LEU A 562 13.51 -20.24 12.06
C LEU A 562 13.50 -19.67 10.64
N GLU A 563 14.27 -20.25 9.72
CA GLU A 563 14.22 -19.88 8.31
C GLU A 563 12.82 -20.13 7.72
N ALA A 564 12.18 -21.25 8.05
CA ALA A 564 10.84 -21.59 7.57
C ALA A 564 9.81 -20.54 8.02
N LEU A 565 9.87 -20.07 9.27
CA LEU A 565 9.04 -18.95 9.74
C LEU A 565 9.35 -17.65 8.97
N GLY A 566 10.62 -17.38 8.66
CA GLY A 566 11.01 -16.28 7.78
C GLY A 566 10.39 -16.39 6.39
N ARG A 567 10.39 -17.58 5.79
CA ARG A 567 9.77 -17.81 4.48
C ARG A 567 8.26 -17.62 4.52
N VAL A 568 7.58 -18.12 5.56
CA VAL A 568 6.14 -17.87 5.76
C VAL A 568 5.87 -16.37 5.89
N ALA A 569 6.71 -15.64 6.62
CA ALA A 569 6.57 -14.19 6.76
C ALA A 569 6.75 -13.48 5.40
N ASP A 570 7.63 -13.99 4.54
CA ASP A 570 7.86 -13.45 3.21
C ASP A 570 6.72 -13.75 2.24
N MET A 571 6.14 -14.96 2.29
CA MET A 571 5.06 -15.43 1.42
C MET A 571 3.69 -14.91 1.84
N LYS A 572 3.41 -14.77 3.14
CA LYS A 572 2.10 -14.33 3.62
C LYS A 572 1.91 -12.82 3.40
N SER A 573 0.73 -12.45 2.89
CA SER A 573 0.31 -11.06 2.76
C SER A 573 -0.20 -10.55 4.11
N LEU A 574 0.72 -10.09 4.95
CA LEU A 574 0.41 -9.43 6.21
C LEU A 574 0.31 -7.90 6.02
N PRO A 575 -0.57 -7.20 6.75
CA PRO A 575 -0.66 -5.74 6.72
C PRO A 575 0.60 -5.07 7.30
N LEU A 576 0.65 -3.73 7.29
CA LEU A 576 1.59 -2.95 8.10
C LEU A 576 0.92 -2.61 9.44
N ASP A 577 1.73 -2.38 10.47
CA ASP A 577 1.22 -1.89 11.76
C ASP A 577 0.46 -0.57 11.59
N SER A 578 0.97 0.33 10.73
CA SER A 578 0.28 1.58 10.40
C SER A 578 -1.07 1.36 9.72
N ASP A 579 -1.22 0.30 8.93
CA ASP A 579 -2.50 0.01 8.28
C ASP A 579 -3.51 -0.57 9.28
N LEU A 580 -3.04 -1.40 10.22
CA LEU A 580 -3.85 -1.92 11.31
C LEU A 580 -4.38 -0.76 12.16
N ASP A 581 -3.51 0.16 12.54
CA ASP A 581 -3.86 1.37 13.30
C ASP A 581 -4.87 2.24 12.53
N ALA A 582 -4.61 2.48 11.24
CA ALA A 582 -5.49 3.29 10.38
C ALA A 582 -6.88 2.65 10.19
N ALA A 583 -6.94 1.31 10.15
CA ALA A 583 -8.20 0.56 10.05
C ALA A 583 -8.87 0.30 11.41
N GLY A 584 -8.25 0.72 12.52
CA GLY A 584 -8.81 0.62 13.87
C GLY A 584 -8.67 -0.75 14.54
N TYR A 585 -7.77 -1.63 14.05
CA TYR A 585 -7.46 -2.90 14.71
C TYR A 585 -6.43 -2.66 15.82
N GLN A 586 -6.67 -3.21 17.02
CA GLN A 586 -5.71 -3.04 18.13
C GLN A 586 -4.48 -3.93 17.98
N ASN A 587 -4.61 -5.01 17.21
CA ASN A 587 -3.56 -5.99 16.98
C ASN A 587 -3.88 -6.86 15.75
N ILE A 588 -2.88 -7.60 15.29
CA ILE A 588 -2.97 -8.44 14.10
C ILE A 588 -3.96 -9.62 14.23
N LEU A 589 -4.24 -10.10 15.45
CA LEU A 589 -5.19 -11.20 15.65
C LEU A 589 -6.62 -10.75 15.35
N GLU A 590 -7.01 -9.54 15.78
CA GLU A 590 -8.34 -8.99 15.46
C GLU A 590 -8.54 -8.86 13.95
N TRP A 591 -7.52 -8.38 13.23
CA TRP A 591 -7.53 -8.34 11.77
C TRP A 591 -7.68 -9.74 11.15
N ALA A 592 -6.94 -10.74 11.65
CA ALA A 592 -6.98 -12.10 11.13
C ALA A 592 -8.36 -12.75 11.34
N LEU A 593 -8.96 -12.59 12.53
CA LEU A 593 -10.31 -13.09 12.83
C LEU A 593 -11.36 -12.43 11.93
N GLU A 594 -11.24 -11.14 11.67
CA GLU A 594 -12.15 -10.43 10.77
C GLU A 594 -11.98 -10.89 9.31
N LYS A 595 -10.73 -11.10 8.85
CA LYS A 595 -10.45 -11.67 7.53
C LYS A 595 -11.14 -13.01 7.34
N GLU A 596 -11.00 -13.91 8.30
CA GLU A 596 -11.63 -15.24 8.29
C GLU A 596 -13.16 -15.13 8.26
N ARG A 597 -13.75 -14.20 9.03
CA ARG A 597 -15.19 -13.94 9.02
C ARG A 597 -15.68 -13.47 7.65
N MET A 598 -14.90 -12.64 6.95
CA MET A 598 -15.24 -12.18 5.60
C MET A 598 -15.12 -13.29 4.56
N GLU A 599 -14.08 -14.12 4.63
CA GLU A 599 -13.88 -15.26 3.71
C GLU A 599 -14.91 -16.38 3.92
N GLY A 600 -15.40 -16.56 5.15
CA GLY A 600 -16.38 -17.59 5.51
C GLY A 600 -17.85 -17.25 5.22
N ASN A 601 -18.18 -16.07 4.67
CA ASN A 601 -19.57 -15.66 4.41
C ASN A 601 -19.98 -15.90 2.93
N PRO A 602 -20.83 -16.90 2.64
CA PRO A 602 -21.25 -17.19 1.27
C PRO A 602 -22.15 -16.11 0.64
N ASP A 603 -22.78 -15.23 1.43
CA ASP A 603 -23.68 -14.17 0.94
C ASP A 603 -22.95 -12.92 0.42
N LYS A 604 -21.61 -12.91 0.43
CA LYS A 604 -20.79 -11.88 -0.23
C LYS A 604 -19.73 -12.55 -1.11
N PRO A 605 -20.08 -13.01 -2.33
CA PRO A 605 -19.09 -13.57 -3.24
C PRO A 605 -18.16 -12.45 -3.74
N GLY A 606 -16.87 -12.55 -3.43
CA GLY A 606 -15.75 -12.02 -4.23
C GLY A 606 -15.73 -10.52 -4.56
N ALA A 607 -15.23 -9.70 -3.64
CA ALA A 607 -14.66 -8.37 -3.96
C ALA A 607 -13.13 -8.42 -4.19
N GLY A 608 -12.59 -9.62 -4.48
CA GLY A 608 -11.17 -9.90 -4.66
C GLY A 608 -10.79 -10.32 -6.08
N GLY A 609 -11.59 -9.99 -7.10
CA GLY A 609 -11.32 -10.29 -8.50
C GLY A 609 -10.74 -9.08 -9.26
N GLY A 610 -9.47 -9.21 -9.67
CA GLY A 610 -8.71 -8.50 -10.71
C GLY A 610 -9.22 -7.19 -11.32
N GLY A 611 -8.44 -6.13 -11.14
CA GLY A 611 -8.51 -4.90 -11.94
C GLY A 611 -7.43 -3.91 -11.51
N GLY A 612 -6.26 -3.94 -12.17
CA GLY A 612 -5.18 -2.98 -11.94
C GLY A 612 -5.59 -1.58 -12.41
N GLY A 613 -5.74 -0.65 -11.46
CA GLY A 613 -5.87 0.78 -11.72
C GLY A 613 -4.58 1.48 -11.33
N VAL A 614 -3.80 1.90 -12.32
CA VAL A 614 -2.66 2.80 -12.12
C VAL A 614 -3.21 4.19 -11.79
N GLY A 615 -3.02 4.62 -10.54
CA GLY A 615 -3.08 6.03 -10.18
C GLY A 615 -1.69 6.63 -10.32
N GLU A 616 -1.48 7.44 -11.35
CA GLU A 616 -0.39 8.41 -11.36
C GLU A 616 -0.65 9.40 -10.24
N ASP A 617 0.25 9.42 -9.26
CA ASP A 617 0.66 10.54 -8.39
C ASP A 617 0.90 10.02 -6.97
N GLY A 618 2.17 10.10 -6.55
CA GLY A 618 2.71 9.50 -5.32
C GLY A 618 2.28 10.18 -4.02
N GLU A 619 0.98 10.35 -3.80
CA GLU A 619 0.42 10.70 -2.49
C GLU A 619 -0.28 9.50 -1.84
N ALA A 620 0.05 9.25 -0.57
CA ALA A 620 -0.52 8.15 0.21
C ALA A 620 -2.00 8.39 0.50
N VAL A 621 -2.88 7.80 -0.32
CA VAL A 621 -4.32 7.72 -0.03
C VAL A 621 -4.51 6.72 1.14
N PRO A 622 -5.30 7.05 2.18
CA PRO A 622 -5.63 6.09 3.23
C PRO A 622 -6.30 4.86 2.63
N LEU A 623 -5.70 3.68 2.82
CA LEU A 623 -6.26 2.40 2.35
C LEU A 623 -7.68 2.25 2.91
N THR A 624 -8.64 2.01 2.04
CA THR A 624 -10.01 1.69 2.46
C THR A 624 -10.01 0.36 3.22
N HIS A 625 -10.96 0.17 4.15
CA HIS A 625 -11.06 -1.05 4.96
C HIS A 625 -11.12 -2.35 4.13
N ALA A 626 -11.57 -2.28 2.87
CA ALA A 626 -11.59 -3.43 1.95
C ALA A 626 -10.24 -3.71 1.27
N GLU A 627 -9.39 -2.70 1.09
CA GLU A 627 -8.06 -2.85 0.47
C GLU A 627 -7.05 -3.52 1.40
N LEU A 628 -7.24 -3.41 2.72
CA LEU A 628 -6.38 -4.04 3.73
C LEU A 628 -6.32 -5.58 3.61
N PHE A 629 -7.40 -6.20 3.11
CA PHE A 629 -7.49 -7.65 2.97
C PHE A 629 -6.97 -8.16 1.61
N ARG A 630 -6.67 -7.25 0.68
CA ARG A 630 -6.16 -7.63 -0.64
C ARG A 630 -4.68 -8.04 -0.54
N PRO A 631 -4.24 -9.05 -1.33
CA PRO A 631 -2.83 -9.31 -1.49
C PRO A 631 -2.12 -8.05 -1.98
N ARG A 632 -1.00 -7.71 -1.35
CA ARG A 632 -0.13 -6.62 -1.83
C ARG A 632 0.64 -7.08 -3.06
N ASP A 633 0.99 -6.17 -3.95
CA ASP A 633 1.79 -6.49 -5.15
C ASP A 633 3.10 -7.21 -4.81
N SER A 634 3.75 -6.81 -3.71
CA SER A 634 4.97 -7.44 -3.19
C SER A 634 4.79 -8.88 -2.68
N ALA A 635 3.55 -9.38 -2.58
CA ALA A 635 3.26 -10.75 -2.16
C ALA A 635 3.55 -11.76 -3.29
N GLY A 636 3.52 -11.32 -4.56
CA GLY A 636 3.90 -12.16 -5.69
C GLY A 636 5.32 -12.71 -5.54
N PHE A 637 5.54 -13.95 -5.97
CA PHE A 637 6.82 -14.64 -5.78
C PHE A 637 8.01 -13.85 -6.35
N ASP A 638 7.92 -13.47 -7.63
CA ASP A 638 8.92 -12.64 -8.34
C ASP A 638 8.76 -11.13 -8.15
N ALA A 639 7.73 -10.71 -7.42
CA ALA A 639 7.49 -9.30 -7.22
C ALA A 639 8.60 -8.70 -6.34
N PRO A 640 9.09 -7.48 -6.65
CA PRO A 640 10.07 -6.80 -5.82
C PRO A 640 9.60 -6.73 -4.36
N LYS A 641 10.42 -7.29 -3.46
CA LYS A 641 10.13 -7.32 -2.02
C LYS A 641 10.42 -5.95 -1.40
N SER A 642 9.43 -5.07 -1.42
CA SER A 642 9.54 -3.68 -0.92
C SER A 642 9.69 -3.55 0.60
N ARG A 643 9.32 -4.60 1.36
CA ARG A 643 9.35 -4.59 2.83
C ARG A 643 10.53 -5.42 3.36
N PRO A 644 11.30 -4.90 4.33
CA PRO A 644 12.30 -5.70 5.03
C PRO A 644 11.67 -6.93 5.70
N LEU A 645 12.40 -8.05 5.69
CA LEU A 645 11.88 -9.31 6.24
C LEU A 645 11.59 -9.20 7.75
N TYR A 646 12.44 -8.50 8.51
CA TYR A 646 12.30 -8.41 9.97
C TYR A 646 10.94 -7.84 10.39
N VAL A 647 10.41 -6.83 9.68
CA VAL A 647 9.09 -6.23 9.94
C VAL A 647 7.98 -7.25 9.71
N LYS A 648 8.03 -7.98 8.60
CA LYS A 648 7.04 -9.03 8.29
C LYS A 648 7.10 -10.16 9.31
N LEU A 649 8.32 -10.54 9.71
CA LEU A 649 8.56 -11.61 10.65
C LEU A 649 8.05 -11.24 12.05
N GLU A 650 8.31 -10.02 12.52
CA GLU A 650 7.83 -9.54 13.82
C GLU A 650 6.29 -9.59 13.90
N LEU A 651 5.62 -9.11 12.85
CA LEU A 651 4.15 -9.16 12.75
C LEU A 651 3.60 -10.59 12.63
N LEU A 652 4.26 -11.46 11.86
CA LEU A 652 3.90 -12.87 11.78
C LEU A 652 4.00 -13.54 13.16
N LEU A 653 5.09 -13.28 13.88
CA LEU A 653 5.31 -13.87 15.20
C LEU A 653 4.27 -13.38 16.20
N ASP A 654 3.90 -12.09 16.19
CA ASP A 654 2.81 -11.57 17.02
C ASP A 654 1.48 -12.30 16.73
N LEU A 655 1.15 -12.49 15.44
CA LEU A 655 -0.03 -13.24 15.03
C LEU A 655 0.01 -14.70 15.53
N VAL A 656 1.12 -15.40 15.29
CA VAL A 656 1.32 -16.79 15.73
C VAL A 656 1.16 -16.92 17.25
N PHE A 657 1.80 -16.03 18.01
CA PHE A 657 1.76 -16.09 19.47
C PHE A 657 0.37 -15.80 20.02
N ARG A 658 -0.30 -14.76 19.50
CA ARG A 658 -1.66 -14.42 19.90
C ARG A 658 -2.64 -15.52 19.54
N ARG A 659 -2.55 -16.09 18.34
CA ARG A 659 -3.43 -17.18 17.89
C ARG A 659 -3.30 -18.42 18.76
N LEU A 660 -2.07 -18.82 19.10
CA LEU A 660 -1.83 -19.97 19.97
C LEU A 660 -2.25 -19.75 21.43
N TYR A 661 -2.43 -18.49 21.85
CA TYR A 661 -2.94 -18.13 23.16
C TYR A 661 -4.45 -17.85 23.18
N TYR A 662 -5.04 -17.60 22.02
CA TYR A 662 -6.44 -17.21 21.86
C TYR A 662 -7.37 -18.37 22.25
N ASP A 663 -8.34 -18.06 23.09
CA ASP A 663 -9.41 -18.96 23.49
C ASP A 663 -10.74 -18.39 22.97
N PRO A 664 -11.39 -19.03 21.97
CA PRO A 664 -12.67 -18.57 21.44
C PRO A 664 -13.78 -18.47 22.49
N THR A 665 -13.67 -19.19 23.62
CA THR A 665 -14.64 -19.12 24.72
C THR A 665 -14.43 -17.90 25.62
N ASN A 666 -13.26 -17.27 25.53
CA ASN A 666 -12.90 -16.06 26.27
C ASN A 666 -12.12 -15.08 25.36
N PRO A 667 -12.80 -14.47 24.36
CA PRO A 667 -12.14 -13.65 23.34
C PRO A 667 -11.51 -12.37 23.90
N ASP A 668 -12.00 -11.87 25.04
CA ASP A 668 -11.51 -10.65 25.69
C ASP A 668 -10.25 -10.89 26.53
N MET A 669 -9.75 -12.13 26.59
CA MET A 669 -8.54 -12.45 27.34
C MET A 669 -7.31 -11.76 26.74
N ALA A 670 -6.74 -10.83 27.49
CA ALA A 670 -5.55 -10.09 27.06
C ALA A 670 -4.35 -11.02 26.84
N PHE A 671 -3.66 -10.84 25.71
CA PHE A 671 -2.47 -11.62 25.39
C PHE A 671 -1.39 -11.51 26.46
N ASN A 672 -0.85 -12.65 26.88
CA ASN A 672 0.22 -12.74 27.87
C ASN A 672 1.30 -13.72 27.41
N TYR A 673 2.53 -13.21 27.22
CA TYR A 673 3.66 -13.99 26.74
C TYR A 673 4.08 -15.12 27.72
N ASP A 674 4.08 -14.86 29.02
CA ASP A 674 4.36 -15.89 30.04
C ASP A 674 3.24 -16.93 30.12
N GLY A 675 2.00 -16.48 29.92
CA GLY A 675 0.82 -17.35 29.81
C GLY A 675 0.96 -18.32 28.63
N LEU A 676 1.28 -17.80 27.44
CA LEU A 676 1.54 -18.60 26.25
C LEU A 676 2.68 -19.60 26.48
N LEU A 677 3.81 -19.15 27.05
CA LEU A 677 4.95 -20.02 27.30
C LEU A 677 4.60 -21.17 28.26
N LYS A 678 3.81 -20.90 29.30
CA LYS A 678 3.30 -21.94 30.23
C LYS A 678 2.38 -22.92 29.51
N LEU A 679 1.48 -22.43 28.65
CA LEU A 679 0.56 -23.25 27.86
C LEU A 679 1.33 -24.18 26.92
N ILE A 680 2.27 -23.65 26.13
CA ILE A 680 3.09 -24.44 25.21
C ILE A 680 3.89 -25.51 25.96
N LYS A 681 4.54 -25.14 27.07
CA LYS A 681 5.32 -26.09 27.88
C LYS A 681 4.46 -27.17 28.51
N LYS A 682 3.22 -26.86 28.90
CA LYS A 682 2.27 -27.83 29.42
C LYS A 682 1.92 -28.86 28.33
N ILE A 683 1.53 -28.39 27.13
CA ILE A 683 1.23 -29.25 25.98
C ILE A 683 2.46 -30.12 25.62
N ASP A 684 3.65 -29.53 25.55
CA ASP A 684 4.89 -30.25 25.24
C ASP A 684 5.23 -31.32 26.28
N LYS A 685 4.95 -31.05 27.56
CA LYS A 685 5.09 -32.02 28.65
C LYS A 685 4.08 -33.15 28.54
N ASP A 686 2.84 -32.84 28.19
CA ASP A 686 1.76 -33.81 28.03
C ASP A 686 1.99 -34.73 26.83
N LEU A 687 2.66 -34.22 25.77
CA LEU A 687 3.13 -35.04 24.65
C LEU A 687 4.20 -36.05 25.05
N GLY A 688 4.95 -35.80 26.12
CA GLY A 688 6.02 -36.67 26.61
C GLY A 688 7.32 -36.59 25.79
N PRO A 689 8.31 -37.46 26.11
CA PRO A 689 9.61 -37.49 25.44
C PRO A 689 9.56 -38.02 24.01
#